data_AF-A0A2K9LME5-F1
#
_entry.id   AF-A0A2K9LME5-F1
#
_cell.length_a   1.000
_cell.length_b   1.000
_cell.length_c   1.000
_cell.angle_alpha   90.00
_cell.angle_beta   90.00
_cell.angle_gamma   90.00
#
_symmetry.space_group_name_H-M   'P 1'
#
loop_
_entity.id
_entity.type
_entity.pdbx_description
1 polymer ?
#
loop_
_entity_poly.entity_id
_entity_poly.type
_entity_poly.pdbx_seq_one_letter_code
_entity_poly.pdbx_strand_id
1 'polypeptide(L)'
;MKQFSFLQCVSGLTAATVLVLSGCGGGGGGDPYVPPSLSDGVIFTYPIDGQTDVHLGTRFYVTFSKNASQSAVDAACSVDGSGNVTGNFCLIGPGDAVISIAPSVSGKIVQFETDQLQQGTRYELYVRSAVIGGGSTNLPASDPLVTFLTTQSDPVSGVAPTVTAINGEDPDVYSTTLPSPPDARYPMMDFSTMRVEFSEPLDEKTVQVGTSFEFVEVNGATETPVVGAMVVRKQHISFDPDEDLTPGVTYRLRLGSGIVDLNGEAVNPVTYEMVPVNSNSCDCVITQRFNTTAAYGEAGFPQTSRLTGRPLNAIDLYSPLIGSNDINLRDITLEARLADPSAFGGLIPFVIRKGVYLDITGLDLRLGGEVPANLQTGDITASFITDVTGYMDRNPYRPYSTQVDDDKSPIFVYLIFDLALTSADPNGNAVLNQTIPHVQATGTAYIEDGTLYIESVRTLEMDLLGLDRAPAHLVLAINSDLVSTPVEDTVAPTITSAYPGDGSADFPVRDELSLIFSEPMDNAGVDPQDEIVLTNVTDGGQVAFQITWDGSTMLLQPDSPLAYNKTYQITLGALTDLANNALVLDGADATGGDGAIQFSTENPTATTVGPVVSSIHSGAACTLTGADASFAGRCSGGLSGDEKYLPFTIPADVRLEVSFSQPMDLSTLTLGSACGSGAVRVEELDGGGACVGVVDGSLIADTRSFKFVPRNGWVEGTDYRLTLVAGANTSCGAGEICSENGIPLNPDPINGGQSGDAGGGNIVNTFTAVAANNDVFLPLKMQPFSDQNGNGYLDAGETAHSENSAGVAVTGVGGIVVGALIDGDPNIYLSGSLPVTVGEPEPITVDGLTWGMTIAGTSQIPVTVHPGIIYGTSIRLDTTARVIVTIPINNVDTGVSILRLRQAGGEPVTGYIVEEEGVAEPQFIAQLDLYMDAPDMVIEVLGVISVAHDLSSKPVQVTIKGPVEFLEDGRILITPESLSPVDLIVNVSALNLPGSILLQIPSGAMKMSLIGNPLKGRQ
;
A
#
# COMPACT_ATOMS: atom_id res chain seq x y z
N MET A 1 -30.62 -24.25 32.07
CA MET A 1 -31.49 -24.52 33.24
C MET A 1 -32.85 -25.04 32.74
N LYS A 2 -33.36 -26.17 33.25
CA LYS A 2 -34.73 -26.64 32.94
C LYS A 2 -35.72 -26.03 33.94
N GLN A 3 -36.75 -25.36 33.41
CA GLN A 3 -37.86 -24.77 34.16
C GLN A 3 -38.59 -25.82 35.02
N PHE A 4 -38.80 -25.52 36.30
CA PHE A 4 -39.75 -26.19 37.17
C PHE A 4 -40.85 -25.19 37.56
N SER A 5 -42.10 -25.52 37.23
CA SER A 5 -43.27 -24.84 37.77
C SER A 5 -43.56 -25.33 39.19
N PHE A 6 -43.74 -24.39 40.11
CA PHE A 6 -44.10 -24.62 41.51
C PHE A 6 -45.57 -25.04 41.65
N LEU A 7 -45.83 -26.10 42.42
CA LEU A 7 -47.04 -26.20 43.24
C LEU A 7 -46.63 -26.56 44.69
N GLN A 8 -47.09 -25.74 45.63
CA GLN A 8 -46.82 -25.81 47.07
C GLN A 8 -47.47 -27.03 47.73
N CYS A 9 -46.74 -27.71 48.63
CA CYS A 9 -47.30 -28.23 49.89
C CYS A 9 -46.21 -28.51 50.95
N VAL A 10 -46.06 -27.55 51.88
CA VAL A 10 -45.98 -27.68 53.35
C VAL A 10 -45.18 -28.84 54.00
N SER A 11 -44.01 -28.44 54.54
CA SER A 11 -43.36 -28.80 55.83
C SER A 11 -43.00 -30.25 56.20
N GLY A 12 -41.74 -30.46 56.61
CA GLY A 12 -41.39 -31.48 57.60
C GLY A 12 -39.95 -32.01 57.58
N LEU A 13 -39.07 -31.34 58.33
CA LEU A 13 -37.86 -31.81 59.03
C LEU A 13 -37.06 -33.07 58.60
N THR A 14 -35.74 -32.87 58.67
CA THR A 14 -34.65 -33.75 59.14
C THR A 14 -33.99 -34.75 58.18
N ALA A 15 -32.69 -34.51 58.04
CA ALA A 15 -31.66 -35.39 57.51
C ALA A 15 -31.59 -36.74 58.24
N ALA A 16 -31.34 -37.81 57.50
CA ALA A 16 -30.10 -38.58 57.58
C ALA A 16 -30.22 -39.91 56.81
N THR A 17 -29.06 -40.33 56.31
CA THR A 17 -28.62 -41.73 56.06
C THR A 17 -28.80 -42.29 54.65
N VAL A 18 -27.63 -42.41 54.01
CA VAL A 18 -27.25 -43.31 52.92
C VAL A 18 -27.88 -44.70 53.09
N LEU A 19 -28.53 -45.20 52.03
CA LEU A 19 -28.88 -46.61 51.89
C LEU A 19 -28.71 -47.03 50.42
N VAL A 20 -27.78 -47.97 50.25
CA VAL A 20 -27.48 -48.74 49.05
C VAL A 20 -28.75 -49.47 48.59
N LEU A 21 -29.08 -49.39 47.30
CA LEU A 21 -30.14 -50.19 46.67
C LEU A 21 -29.63 -50.82 45.38
N SER A 22 -29.24 -52.09 45.50
CA SER A 22 -29.13 -53.04 44.40
C SER A 22 -30.50 -53.66 44.10
N GLY A 23 -30.94 -53.52 42.85
CA GLY A 23 -31.69 -54.48 42.02
C GLY A 23 -32.91 -55.23 42.57
N CYS A 24 -34.07 -54.99 41.94
CA CYS A 24 -35.00 -56.05 41.56
C CYS A 24 -35.70 -55.65 40.25
N GLY A 25 -35.53 -56.47 39.20
CA GLY A 25 -35.95 -56.16 37.84
C GLY A 25 -37.43 -56.41 37.54
N GLY A 26 -37.89 -55.74 36.48
CA GLY A 26 -39.12 -56.01 35.73
C GLY A 26 -38.90 -55.51 34.30
N GLY A 27 -38.87 -56.44 33.34
CA GLY A 27 -38.34 -56.23 31.99
C GLY A 27 -39.17 -55.32 31.08
N GLY A 28 -38.42 -54.60 30.24
CA GLY A 28 -38.87 -53.85 29.07
C GLY A 28 -37.62 -53.24 28.44
N GLY A 29 -37.07 -53.91 27.44
CA GLY A 29 -35.82 -53.51 26.78
C GLY A 29 -35.96 -52.17 26.09
N GLY A 30 -35.45 -51.12 26.72
CA GLY A 30 -34.87 -50.01 26.00
C GLY A 30 -33.36 -50.17 26.16
N ASP A 31 -32.67 -50.54 25.09
CA ASP A 31 -31.22 -50.35 25.07
C ASP A 31 -30.95 -48.88 25.46
N PRO A 32 -29.98 -48.60 26.36
CA PRO A 32 -29.54 -47.22 26.54
C PRO A 32 -29.17 -46.69 25.15
N TYR A 33 -29.76 -45.55 24.75
CA TYR A 33 -29.45 -44.94 23.48
C TYR A 33 -27.94 -44.68 23.44
N VAL A 34 -27.22 -45.52 22.70
CA VAL A 34 -25.82 -45.30 22.35
C VAL A 34 -25.87 -44.49 21.05
N PRO A 35 -25.59 -43.18 21.09
CA PRO A 35 -25.52 -42.40 19.86
C PRO A 35 -24.54 -43.07 18.89
N PRO A 36 -24.85 -43.10 17.59
CA PRO A 36 -23.93 -43.65 16.60
C PRO A 36 -22.55 -42.98 16.72
N SER A 37 -21.48 -43.77 16.70
CA SER A 37 -20.13 -43.21 16.68
C SER A 37 -19.93 -42.40 15.39
N LEU A 38 -19.57 -41.12 15.51
CA LEU A 38 -19.29 -40.27 14.36
C LEU A 38 -18.09 -40.81 13.56
N SER A 39 -18.22 -40.80 12.23
CA SER A 39 -17.13 -41.14 11.31
C SER A 39 -16.00 -40.13 11.38
N ASP A 40 -14.76 -40.57 11.23
CA ASP A 40 -13.62 -39.66 11.10
C ASP A 40 -13.69 -38.87 9.80
N GLY A 41 -13.06 -37.70 9.74
CA GLY A 41 -13.21 -36.84 8.59
C GLY A 41 -12.67 -35.42 8.77
N VAL A 42 -13.07 -34.50 7.90
CA VAL A 42 -12.74 -33.07 8.02
C VAL A 42 -13.57 -32.44 9.14
N ILE A 43 -12.93 -31.56 9.91
CA ILE A 43 -13.56 -30.76 10.97
C ILE A 43 -13.40 -29.26 10.76
N PHE A 44 -12.41 -28.84 9.97
CA PHE A 44 -12.15 -27.43 9.68
C PHE A 44 -11.41 -27.31 8.35
N THR A 45 -11.70 -26.24 7.61
CA THR A 45 -10.87 -25.79 6.49
C THR A 45 -10.71 -24.28 6.56
N TYR A 46 -9.60 -23.80 6.04
CA TYR A 46 -9.39 -22.40 5.72
C TYR A 46 -8.69 -22.31 4.35
N PRO A 47 -9.25 -21.59 3.37
CA PRO A 47 -10.57 -20.94 3.34
C PRO A 47 -11.75 -21.90 3.56
N ILE A 48 -12.94 -21.35 3.78
CA ILE A 48 -14.20 -22.10 3.84
C ILE A 48 -14.84 -22.24 2.44
N ASP A 49 -15.72 -23.23 2.29
CA ASP A 49 -16.45 -23.39 1.02
C ASP A 49 -17.34 -22.18 0.72
N GLY A 50 -17.26 -21.69 -0.52
CA GLY A 50 -17.93 -20.49 -0.99
C GLY A 50 -17.28 -19.17 -0.56
N GLN A 51 -16.11 -19.20 0.11
CA GLN A 51 -15.44 -17.97 0.52
C GLN A 51 -14.98 -17.15 -0.70
N THR A 52 -15.35 -15.88 -0.72
CA THR A 52 -14.85 -14.86 -1.63
C THR A 52 -13.68 -14.10 -1.01
N ASP A 53 -13.00 -13.28 -1.82
CA ASP A 53 -11.89 -12.44 -1.36
C ASP A 53 -10.77 -13.20 -0.62
N VAL A 54 -10.34 -14.33 -1.19
CA VAL A 54 -9.18 -15.08 -0.70
C VAL A 54 -7.89 -14.45 -1.23
N HIS A 55 -7.06 -13.89 -0.35
CA HIS A 55 -5.77 -13.28 -0.72
C HIS A 55 -4.82 -14.28 -1.39
N LEU A 56 -3.99 -13.81 -2.32
CA LEU A 56 -3.06 -14.66 -3.07
C LEU A 56 -2.00 -15.31 -2.18
N GLY A 57 -1.57 -14.61 -1.12
CA GLY A 57 -0.66 -15.15 -0.10
C GLY A 57 -1.33 -16.01 0.97
N THR A 58 -2.55 -16.51 0.74
CA THR A 58 -3.28 -17.32 1.73
C THR A 58 -2.55 -18.62 2.05
N ARG A 59 -2.41 -18.90 3.35
CA ARG A 59 -2.03 -20.22 3.84
C ARG A 59 -3.26 -21.10 4.03
N PHE A 60 -3.30 -22.21 3.32
CA PHE A 60 -4.43 -23.12 3.32
C PHE A 60 -4.31 -24.15 4.44
N TYR A 61 -5.43 -24.47 5.08
CA TYR A 61 -5.53 -25.49 6.12
C TYR A 61 -6.69 -26.45 5.85
N VAL A 62 -6.43 -27.75 6.02
CA VAL A 62 -7.47 -28.79 6.12
C VAL A 62 -7.16 -29.64 7.36
N THR A 63 -8.06 -29.59 8.33
CA THR A 63 -7.88 -30.25 9.62
C THR A 63 -8.90 -31.35 9.80
N PHE A 64 -8.40 -32.51 10.21
CA PHE A 64 -9.16 -33.74 10.31
C PHE A 64 -9.35 -34.19 11.76
N SER A 65 -10.33 -35.03 12.03
CA SER A 65 -10.50 -35.67 13.35
C SER A 65 -9.44 -36.76 13.62
N LYS A 66 -8.70 -37.19 12.59
CA LYS A 66 -7.72 -38.27 12.59
C LYS A 66 -6.49 -37.88 11.77
N ASN A 67 -5.33 -38.47 12.09
CA ASN A 67 -4.08 -38.18 11.37
C ASN A 67 -4.22 -38.39 9.85
N ALA A 68 -3.68 -37.43 9.10
CA ALA A 68 -3.53 -37.49 7.66
C ALA A 68 -2.25 -38.24 7.26
N SER A 69 -2.19 -38.66 6.00
CA SER A 69 -1.06 -39.39 5.41
C SER A 69 -0.36 -38.52 4.36
N GLN A 70 0.90 -38.15 4.62
CA GLN A 70 1.73 -37.41 3.65
C GLN A 70 1.75 -38.10 2.28
N SER A 71 1.98 -39.42 2.25
CA SER A 71 1.99 -40.18 0.99
C SER A 71 0.66 -40.18 0.23
N ALA A 72 -0.47 -40.03 0.93
CA ALA A 72 -1.77 -39.94 0.28
C ALA A 72 -2.01 -38.53 -0.27
N VAL A 73 -1.59 -37.50 0.47
CA VAL A 73 -1.64 -36.09 0.05
C VAL A 73 -0.75 -35.84 -1.17
N ASP A 74 0.46 -36.41 -1.21
CA ASP A 74 1.42 -36.28 -2.32
C ASP A 74 0.99 -37.04 -3.60
N ALA A 75 -0.18 -37.70 -3.61
CA ALA A 75 -0.65 -38.43 -4.76
C ALA A 75 -0.92 -37.47 -5.93
N ALA A 76 -0.31 -37.77 -7.09
CA ALA A 76 -0.39 -36.92 -8.27
C ALA A 76 -1.84 -36.62 -8.69
N CYS A 77 -2.06 -35.35 -9.03
CA CYS A 77 -3.33 -34.84 -9.48
C CYS A 77 -3.43 -34.81 -11.01
N SER A 78 -4.61 -35.12 -11.54
CA SER A 78 -4.90 -35.00 -12.98
C SER A 78 -6.39 -34.78 -13.19
N VAL A 79 -6.75 -33.94 -14.15
CA VAL A 79 -8.13 -33.81 -14.62
C VAL A 79 -8.28 -34.50 -15.98
N ASP A 80 -9.32 -35.33 -16.13
CA ASP A 80 -9.62 -35.96 -17.42
C ASP A 80 -10.42 -35.02 -18.35
N GLY A 81 -10.60 -35.40 -19.62
CA GLY A 81 -11.34 -34.58 -20.60
C GLY A 81 -12.84 -34.44 -20.34
N SER A 82 -13.35 -34.95 -19.20
CA SER A 82 -14.72 -34.76 -18.71
C SER A 82 -14.77 -33.97 -17.38
N GLY A 83 -13.64 -33.39 -16.94
CA GLY A 83 -13.55 -32.63 -15.69
C GLY A 83 -13.38 -33.50 -14.44
N ASN A 84 -13.18 -34.82 -14.56
CA ASN A 84 -13.04 -35.67 -13.37
C ASN A 84 -11.62 -35.56 -12.80
N VAL A 85 -11.54 -35.17 -11.52
CA VAL A 85 -10.28 -35.06 -10.80
C VAL A 85 -9.86 -36.40 -10.22
N THR A 86 -8.67 -36.87 -10.61
CA THR A 86 -7.96 -38.01 -10.02
C THR A 86 -6.84 -37.48 -9.11
N GLY A 87 -6.67 -38.10 -7.95
CA GLY A 87 -5.78 -37.65 -6.88
C GLY A 87 -6.54 -37.54 -5.56
N ASN A 88 -5.84 -37.33 -4.45
CA ASN A 88 -6.48 -37.28 -3.13
C ASN A 88 -6.51 -35.89 -2.50
N PHE A 89 -5.65 -34.98 -2.96
CA PHE A 89 -5.53 -33.62 -2.46
C PHE A 89 -5.08 -32.71 -3.61
N CYS A 90 -6.04 -32.12 -4.33
CA CYS A 90 -5.80 -31.44 -5.60
C CYS A 90 -6.41 -30.04 -5.59
N LEU A 91 -5.60 -29.03 -5.96
CA LEU A 91 -6.08 -27.69 -6.24
C LEU A 91 -6.25 -27.53 -7.75
N ILE A 92 -7.47 -27.23 -8.19
CA ILE A 92 -7.84 -27.07 -9.59
C ILE A 92 -8.24 -25.62 -9.83
N GLY A 93 -7.65 -25.02 -10.86
CA GLY A 93 -7.95 -23.67 -11.32
C GLY A 93 -8.81 -23.65 -12.59
N PRO A 94 -8.96 -22.48 -13.23
CA PRO A 94 -9.81 -22.31 -14.40
C PRO A 94 -9.36 -23.20 -15.58
N GLY A 95 -10.34 -23.69 -16.35
CA GLY A 95 -10.06 -24.53 -17.52
C GLY A 95 -9.47 -25.90 -17.18
N ASP A 96 -9.82 -26.45 -16.00
CA ASP A 96 -9.35 -27.76 -15.49
C ASP A 96 -7.82 -27.82 -15.26
N ALA A 97 -7.18 -26.66 -15.03
CA ALA A 97 -5.75 -26.57 -14.77
C ALA A 97 -5.40 -27.12 -13.38
N VAL A 98 -4.48 -28.09 -13.31
CA VAL A 98 -3.94 -28.58 -12.04
C VAL A 98 -2.89 -27.59 -11.54
N ILE A 99 -3.11 -27.03 -10.36
CA ILE A 99 -2.18 -26.09 -9.72
C ILE A 99 -1.15 -26.87 -8.92
N SER A 100 0.12 -26.54 -9.11
CA SER A 100 1.21 -27.16 -8.36
C SER A 100 1.23 -26.64 -6.93
N ILE A 101 1.08 -27.54 -5.96
CA ILE A 101 1.11 -27.25 -4.52
C ILE A 101 2.09 -28.18 -3.81
N ALA A 102 2.68 -27.71 -2.71
CA ALA A 102 3.59 -28.48 -1.87
C ALA A 102 3.01 -28.69 -0.46
N PRO A 103 1.98 -29.53 -0.30
CA PRO A 103 1.32 -29.72 0.98
C PRO A 103 2.16 -30.48 2.00
N SER A 104 2.08 -30.06 3.25
CA SER A 104 2.76 -30.68 4.39
C SER A 104 1.76 -31.20 5.41
N VAL A 105 2.06 -32.36 6.01
CA VAL A 105 1.22 -33.01 7.02
C VAL A 105 1.85 -32.94 8.39
N SER A 106 1.13 -32.33 9.34
CA SER A 106 1.46 -32.33 10.77
C SER A 106 0.35 -32.99 11.57
N GLY A 107 0.46 -34.30 11.79
CA GLY A 107 -0.55 -35.08 12.50
C GLY A 107 -1.91 -35.05 11.79
N LYS A 108 -2.85 -34.29 12.33
CA LYS A 108 -4.23 -34.13 11.84
C LYS A 108 -4.39 -32.97 10.83
N ILE A 109 -3.35 -32.19 10.59
CA ILE A 109 -3.41 -30.94 9.83
C ILE A 109 -2.65 -31.14 8.51
N VAL A 110 -3.28 -30.74 7.41
CA VAL A 110 -2.63 -30.59 6.10
C VAL A 110 -2.62 -29.10 5.78
N GLN A 111 -1.45 -28.55 5.44
CA GLN A 111 -1.31 -27.14 5.09
C GLN A 111 -0.46 -26.94 3.83
N PHE A 112 -0.69 -25.87 3.09
CA PHE A 112 0.13 -25.46 1.95
C PHE A 112 0.00 -23.97 1.65
N GLU A 113 0.96 -23.46 0.86
CA GLU A 113 0.94 -22.15 0.20
C GLU A 113 1.31 -22.35 -1.28
N THR A 114 0.96 -21.38 -2.12
CA THR A 114 1.34 -21.38 -3.54
C THR A 114 1.34 -19.96 -4.08
N ASP A 115 2.31 -19.66 -4.94
CA ASP A 115 2.45 -18.42 -5.70
C ASP A 115 1.73 -18.47 -7.06
N GLN A 116 1.03 -19.59 -7.36
CA GLN A 116 0.37 -19.84 -8.64
C GLN A 116 -1.09 -19.36 -8.68
N LEU A 117 -1.56 -18.67 -7.63
CA LEU A 117 -2.91 -18.11 -7.61
C LEU A 117 -2.96 -16.84 -8.47
N GLN A 118 -4.04 -16.70 -9.24
CA GLN A 118 -4.35 -15.52 -10.04
C GLN A 118 -5.45 -14.73 -9.35
N GLN A 119 -5.45 -13.41 -9.53
CA GLN A 119 -6.49 -12.53 -9.00
C GLN A 119 -7.87 -12.83 -9.63
N GLY A 120 -8.95 -12.56 -8.88
CA GLY A 120 -10.33 -12.66 -9.37
C GLY A 120 -10.73 -14.03 -9.94
N THR A 121 -10.07 -15.09 -9.49
CA THR A 121 -10.13 -16.42 -10.11
C THR A 121 -10.71 -17.46 -9.15
N ARG A 122 -11.60 -18.31 -9.67
CA ARG A 122 -12.21 -19.39 -8.88
C ARG A 122 -11.33 -20.63 -8.88
N TYR A 123 -11.17 -21.21 -7.69
CA TYR A 123 -10.43 -22.45 -7.48
C TYR A 123 -11.24 -23.47 -6.69
N GLU A 124 -10.91 -24.74 -6.89
CA GLU A 124 -11.56 -25.89 -6.27
C GLU A 124 -10.52 -26.80 -5.60
N LEU A 125 -10.66 -27.03 -4.29
CA LEU A 125 -9.82 -27.94 -3.52
C LEU A 125 -10.53 -29.28 -3.31
N TYR A 126 -10.01 -30.32 -3.95
CA TYR A 126 -10.51 -31.68 -3.86
C TYR A 126 -9.76 -32.48 -2.80
N VAL A 127 -10.47 -32.99 -1.80
CA VAL A 127 -9.91 -33.80 -0.72
C VAL A 127 -10.66 -35.12 -0.60
N ARG A 128 -9.94 -36.24 -0.68
CA ARG A 128 -10.51 -37.60 -0.66
C ARG A 128 -10.27 -38.32 0.65
N SER A 129 -11.14 -39.29 0.96
CA SER A 129 -11.04 -40.10 2.19
C SER A 129 -9.71 -40.85 2.35
N ALA A 130 -8.99 -41.13 1.26
CA ALA A 130 -7.67 -41.73 1.28
C ALA A 130 -6.64 -40.92 2.10
N VAL A 131 -6.79 -39.58 2.19
CA VAL A 131 -5.93 -38.70 3.00
C VAL A 131 -5.88 -39.14 4.47
N ILE A 132 -6.97 -39.70 5.00
CA ILE A 132 -7.08 -40.19 6.39
C ILE A 132 -7.20 -41.73 6.48
N GLY A 133 -6.80 -42.43 5.42
CA GLY A 133 -6.77 -43.89 5.34
C GLY A 133 -8.07 -44.56 4.84
N GLY A 134 -9.00 -43.79 4.27
CA GLY A 134 -10.25 -44.28 3.69
C GLY A 134 -11.34 -44.63 4.72
N GLY A 135 -12.38 -45.34 4.27
CA GLY A 135 -13.49 -45.80 5.10
C GLY A 135 -14.71 -44.86 5.07
N SER A 136 -15.58 -44.99 6.07
CA SER A 136 -16.71 -44.08 6.26
C SER A 136 -16.20 -42.74 6.77
N THR A 137 -16.46 -41.66 6.04
CA THR A 137 -16.00 -40.30 6.34
C THR A 137 -17.06 -39.27 5.89
N ASN A 138 -16.93 -37.99 6.28
CA ASN A 138 -17.69 -36.87 5.68
C ASN A 138 -16.97 -36.20 4.51
N LEU A 139 -15.91 -36.80 3.96
CA LEU A 139 -15.23 -36.22 2.81
C LEU A 139 -15.99 -36.54 1.52
N PRO A 140 -16.12 -35.56 0.59
CA PRO A 140 -16.73 -35.79 -0.70
C PRO A 140 -16.02 -36.88 -1.51
N ALA A 141 -16.80 -37.70 -2.22
CA ALA A 141 -16.26 -38.75 -3.08
C ALA A 141 -15.77 -38.22 -4.44
N SER A 142 -16.52 -37.27 -5.02
CA SER A 142 -16.27 -36.68 -6.34
C SER A 142 -16.12 -35.17 -6.29
N ASP A 143 -16.96 -34.50 -5.49
CA ASP A 143 -17.10 -33.05 -5.51
C ASP A 143 -15.90 -32.37 -4.82
N PRO A 144 -15.65 -31.07 -5.07
CA PRO A 144 -14.67 -30.32 -4.30
C PRO A 144 -15.09 -30.26 -2.83
N LEU A 145 -14.11 -30.20 -1.94
CA LEU A 145 -14.35 -29.95 -0.52
C LEU A 145 -14.55 -28.44 -0.25
N VAL A 146 -13.78 -27.60 -0.94
CA VAL A 146 -13.83 -26.14 -0.84
C VAL A 146 -13.77 -25.56 -2.24
N THR A 147 -14.67 -24.63 -2.53
CA THR A 147 -14.62 -23.73 -3.68
C THR A 147 -14.41 -22.31 -3.16
N PHE A 148 -13.51 -21.53 -3.76
CA PHE A 148 -13.26 -20.16 -3.34
C PHE A 148 -12.95 -19.24 -4.51
N LEU A 149 -13.15 -17.94 -4.31
CA LEU A 149 -12.79 -16.88 -5.25
C LEU A 149 -11.62 -16.07 -4.67
N THR A 150 -10.53 -15.94 -5.43
CA THR A 150 -9.40 -15.10 -5.02
C THR A 150 -9.73 -13.61 -5.14
N THR A 151 -9.07 -12.81 -4.31
CA THR A 151 -9.18 -11.35 -4.32
C THR A 151 -8.80 -10.77 -5.69
N GLN A 152 -9.44 -9.68 -6.08
CA GLN A 152 -9.10 -8.88 -7.25
C GLN A 152 -8.62 -7.51 -6.76
N SER A 153 -7.31 -7.37 -6.58
CA SER A 153 -6.69 -6.19 -6.01
C SER A 153 -6.47 -5.06 -7.02
N ASP A 154 -6.53 -5.37 -8.31
CA ASP A 154 -6.38 -4.41 -9.41
C ASP A 154 -7.67 -4.29 -10.23
N PRO A 155 -8.05 -3.10 -10.71
CA PRO A 155 -9.27 -2.92 -11.50
C PRO A 155 -9.15 -3.53 -12.90
N VAL A 156 -10.23 -4.09 -13.41
CA VAL A 156 -10.31 -4.77 -14.71
C VAL A 156 -10.95 -3.82 -15.74
N SER A 157 -10.12 -3.06 -16.46
CA SER A 157 -10.65 -2.12 -17.46
C SER A 157 -11.58 -2.78 -18.49
N GLY A 158 -12.62 -2.04 -18.86
CA GLY A 158 -13.73 -2.45 -19.70
C GLY A 158 -14.76 -3.34 -19.00
N VAL A 159 -14.55 -3.69 -17.73
CA VAL A 159 -15.48 -4.48 -16.91
C VAL A 159 -16.04 -3.58 -15.82
N ALA A 160 -17.35 -3.65 -15.61
CA ALA A 160 -17.99 -2.89 -14.55
C ALA A 160 -17.94 -3.70 -13.24
N PRO A 161 -17.70 -3.05 -12.09
CA PRO A 161 -17.72 -3.74 -10.81
C PRO A 161 -19.08 -4.35 -10.52
N THR A 162 -19.07 -5.54 -9.94
CA THR A 162 -20.27 -6.30 -9.57
C THR A 162 -20.18 -6.74 -8.12
N VAL A 163 -21.31 -6.80 -7.42
CA VAL A 163 -21.34 -7.28 -6.04
C VAL A 163 -21.09 -8.79 -6.02
N THR A 164 -20.08 -9.22 -5.26
CA THR A 164 -19.69 -10.64 -5.09
C THR A 164 -20.22 -11.23 -3.79
N ALA A 165 -20.37 -10.42 -2.74
CA ALA A 165 -20.93 -10.85 -1.46
C ALA A 165 -21.63 -9.71 -0.71
N ILE A 166 -22.62 -10.07 0.11
CA ILE A 166 -23.23 -9.18 1.12
C ILE A 166 -23.21 -9.91 2.46
N ASN A 167 -22.54 -9.35 3.47
CA ASN A 167 -22.33 -9.97 4.79
C ASN A 167 -21.71 -11.39 4.73
N GLY A 168 -20.88 -11.66 3.71
CA GLY A 168 -20.27 -12.97 3.48
C GLY A 168 -21.22 -14.02 2.86
N GLU A 169 -22.41 -13.60 2.44
CA GLU A 169 -23.39 -14.39 1.69
C GLU A 169 -23.38 -14.04 0.20
N ASP A 170 -23.80 -14.99 -0.64
CA ASP A 170 -24.05 -14.74 -2.05
C ASP A 170 -25.14 -13.65 -2.21
N PRO A 171 -24.94 -12.60 -3.03
CA PRO A 171 -25.90 -11.51 -3.17
C PRO A 171 -27.28 -11.96 -3.68
N ASP A 172 -27.39 -13.13 -4.33
CA ASP A 172 -28.66 -13.69 -4.77
C ASP A 172 -29.62 -13.96 -3.61
N VAL A 173 -29.11 -14.21 -2.40
CA VAL A 173 -29.89 -14.35 -1.15
C VAL A 173 -30.80 -13.15 -0.90
N TYR A 174 -30.33 -11.94 -1.26
CA TYR A 174 -31.05 -10.69 -1.05
C TYR A 174 -31.66 -10.11 -2.33
N SER A 175 -31.67 -10.89 -3.41
CA SER A 175 -32.11 -10.43 -4.73
C SER A 175 -33.61 -10.13 -4.76
N THR A 176 -33.95 -8.94 -5.25
CA THR A 176 -35.34 -8.53 -5.49
C THR A 176 -35.89 -9.00 -6.84
N THR A 177 -35.03 -9.56 -7.69
CA THR A 177 -35.38 -9.97 -9.06
C THR A 177 -35.56 -11.47 -9.21
N LEU A 178 -34.98 -12.26 -8.31
CA LEU A 178 -35.17 -13.70 -8.29
C LEU A 178 -36.56 -14.06 -7.76
N PRO A 179 -37.33 -14.92 -8.44
CA PRO A 179 -38.65 -15.35 -7.96
C PRO A 179 -38.63 -16.13 -6.65
N SER A 180 -37.50 -16.78 -6.36
CA SER A 180 -37.26 -17.57 -5.14
C SER A 180 -35.77 -17.47 -4.80
N PRO A 181 -35.35 -16.41 -4.09
CA PRO A 181 -33.99 -16.30 -3.57
C PRO A 181 -33.59 -17.55 -2.75
N PRO A 182 -32.32 -17.96 -2.76
CA PRO A 182 -31.81 -18.99 -1.87
C PRO A 182 -31.85 -18.53 -0.41
N ASP A 183 -31.89 -19.49 0.52
CA ASP A 183 -31.75 -19.19 1.95
C ASP A 183 -30.30 -18.79 2.27
N ALA A 184 -30.14 -17.77 3.10
CA ALA A 184 -28.84 -17.36 3.63
C ALA A 184 -28.22 -18.46 4.50
N ARG A 185 -26.89 -18.61 4.50
CA ARG A 185 -26.19 -19.47 5.47
C ARG A 185 -26.37 -18.90 6.88
N TYR A 186 -26.23 -17.58 7.04
CA TYR A 186 -26.53 -16.87 8.28
C TYR A 186 -27.61 -15.80 8.11
N PRO A 187 -28.57 -15.68 9.05
CA PRO A 187 -29.60 -14.66 8.98
C PRO A 187 -29.00 -13.26 9.21
N MET A 188 -29.51 -12.26 8.51
CA MET A 188 -29.22 -10.86 8.85
C MET A 188 -29.86 -10.52 10.20
N MET A 189 -29.07 -10.04 11.15
CA MET A 189 -29.49 -9.69 12.49
C MET A 189 -29.83 -8.21 12.59
N ASP A 190 -30.57 -7.82 13.63
CA ASP A 190 -30.85 -6.40 13.94
C ASP A 190 -29.59 -5.58 14.21
N PHE A 191 -28.56 -6.16 14.81
CA PHE A 191 -27.26 -5.51 15.03
C PHE A 191 -26.29 -5.61 13.83
N SER A 192 -26.73 -6.09 12.66
CA SER A 192 -25.80 -6.32 11.54
C SER A 192 -25.34 -5.00 10.89
N THR A 193 -24.01 -4.80 10.86
CA THR A 193 -23.35 -3.93 9.88
C THR A 193 -23.58 -4.46 8.47
N MET A 194 -23.78 -3.57 7.51
CA MET A 194 -23.90 -3.91 6.08
C MET A 194 -22.53 -3.94 5.42
N ARG A 195 -22.09 -5.13 5.00
CA ARG A 195 -20.79 -5.34 4.34
C ARG A 195 -21.02 -5.79 2.90
N VAL A 196 -20.64 -4.97 1.93
CA VAL A 196 -20.77 -5.23 0.50
C VAL A 196 -19.39 -5.39 -0.12
N GLU A 197 -19.16 -6.54 -0.76
CA GLU A 197 -17.92 -6.86 -1.47
C GLU A 197 -18.15 -6.75 -2.98
N PHE A 198 -17.20 -6.17 -3.70
CA PHE A 198 -17.22 -6.02 -5.15
C PHE A 198 -16.17 -6.89 -5.84
N SER A 199 -16.36 -7.13 -7.14
CA SER A 199 -15.48 -7.94 -7.98
C SER A 199 -14.12 -7.31 -8.27
N GLU A 200 -13.94 -6.04 -7.95
CA GLU A 200 -12.72 -5.25 -8.20
C GLU A 200 -12.73 -3.95 -7.36
N PRO A 201 -11.59 -3.28 -7.18
CA PRO A 201 -11.49 -2.09 -6.33
C PRO A 201 -12.30 -0.91 -6.85
N LEU A 202 -12.89 -0.15 -5.92
CA LEU A 202 -13.69 1.04 -6.22
C LEU A 202 -12.86 2.32 -6.10
N ASP A 203 -13.24 3.37 -6.84
CA ASP A 203 -12.86 4.73 -6.45
C ASP A 203 -13.69 5.13 -5.24
N GLU A 204 -13.05 5.09 -4.07
CA GLU A 204 -13.66 5.35 -2.75
C GLU A 204 -14.42 6.69 -2.71
N LYS A 205 -13.93 7.68 -3.46
CA LYS A 205 -14.51 9.05 -3.51
C LYS A 205 -15.89 9.07 -4.14
N THR A 206 -16.22 8.05 -4.92
CA THR A 206 -17.51 7.96 -5.62
C THR A 206 -18.58 7.26 -4.81
N VAL A 207 -18.23 6.67 -3.66
CA VAL A 207 -19.16 6.05 -2.72
C VAL A 207 -19.61 7.11 -1.71
N GLN A 208 -20.85 7.59 -1.87
CA GLN A 208 -21.41 8.68 -1.08
C GLN A 208 -22.81 8.30 -0.60
N VAL A 209 -23.04 8.44 0.71
CA VAL A 209 -24.31 8.12 1.35
C VAL A 209 -25.40 9.09 0.86
N GLY A 210 -26.54 8.54 0.46
CA GLY A 210 -27.70 9.30 -0.03
C GLY A 210 -27.62 9.74 -1.49
N THR A 211 -26.52 9.42 -2.20
CA THR A 211 -26.34 9.74 -3.63
C THR A 211 -26.01 8.49 -4.45
N SER A 212 -24.87 7.86 -4.22
CA SER A 212 -24.45 6.65 -4.94
C SER A 212 -24.66 5.37 -4.13
N PHE A 213 -24.69 5.47 -2.79
CA PHE A 213 -25.05 4.42 -1.85
C PHE A 213 -26.28 4.85 -1.04
N GLU A 214 -27.35 4.05 -1.04
CA GLU A 214 -28.52 4.29 -0.18
C GLU A 214 -28.87 3.06 0.64
N PHE A 215 -29.02 3.23 1.96
CA PHE A 215 -29.59 2.23 2.84
C PHE A 215 -30.79 2.83 3.58
N VAL A 216 -31.97 2.27 3.33
CA VAL A 216 -33.24 2.83 3.81
C VAL A 216 -34.10 1.79 4.51
N GLU A 217 -34.75 2.21 5.60
CA GLU A 217 -35.87 1.48 6.19
C GLU A 217 -37.12 1.68 5.32
N VAL A 218 -37.78 0.59 4.94
CA VAL A 218 -39.00 0.61 4.13
C VAL A 218 -40.22 0.35 4.99
N ASN A 219 -41.04 1.38 5.18
CA ASN A 219 -42.28 1.31 5.95
C ASN A 219 -43.49 1.62 5.05
N GLY A 220 -43.98 0.57 4.38
CA GLY A 220 -45.05 0.68 3.38
C GLY A 220 -44.57 1.40 2.12
N ALA A 221 -45.02 2.64 1.93
CA ALA A 221 -44.59 3.50 0.81
C ALA A 221 -43.58 4.59 1.23
N THR A 222 -43.21 4.64 2.52
CA THR A 222 -42.26 5.61 3.06
C THR A 222 -40.89 4.94 3.16
N GLU A 223 -39.85 5.65 2.78
CA GLU A 223 -38.45 5.24 2.93
C GLU A 223 -37.75 6.26 3.80
N THR A 224 -37.07 5.77 4.84
CA THR A 224 -36.32 6.60 5.77
C THR A 224 -34.85 6.21 5.68
N PRO A 225 -33.92 7.14 5.37
CA PRO A 225 -32.49 6.86 5.41
C PRO A 225 -32.06 6.36 6.79
N VAL A 226 -31.24 5.32 6.81
CA VAL A 226 -30.55 4.85 8.01
C VAL A 226 -29.30 5.71 8.19
N VAL A 227 -29.08 6.21 9.40
CA VAL A 227 -27.86 6.94 9.76
C VAL A 227 -26.83 5.94 10.29
N GLY A 228 -25.57 6.09 9.89
CA GLY A 228 -24.51 5.17 10.24
C GLY A 228 -23.14 5.65 9.75
N ALA A 229 -22.10 5.02 10.27
CA ALA A 229 -20.72 5.15 9.80
C ALA A 229 -20.52 4.40 8.48
N MET A 230 -19.68 4.93 7.60
CA MET A 230 -19.30 4.27 6.35
C MET A 230 -17.78 4.14 6.26
N VAL A 231 -17.32 2.92 5.99
CA VAL A 231 -15.92 2.61 5.67
C VAL A 231 -15.89 2.08 4.24
N VAL A 232 -15.08 2.70 3.39
CA VAL A 232 -14.89 2.28 2.01
C VAL A 232 -13.40 2.08 1.81
N ARG A 233 -13.00 0.90 1.35
CA ARG A 233 -11.60 0.61 1.08
C ARG A 233 -11.47 -0.49 0.03
N LYS A 234 -10.64 -0.29 -1.00
CA LYS A 234 -10.43 -1.26 -2.09
C LYS A 234 -11.80 -1.69 -2.68
N GLN A 235 -12.13 -2.99 -2.71
CA GLN A 235 -13.41 -3.50 -3.22
C GLN A 235 -14.52 -3.62 -2.15
N HIS A 236 -14.36 -3.00 -0.98
CA HIS A 236 -15.23 -3.23 0.17
C HIS A 236 -15.94 -1.95 0.63
N ILE A 237 -17.24 -2.09 0.89
CA ILE A 237 -18.04 -1.08 1.60
C ILE A 237 -18.56 -1.72 2.90
N SER A 238 -18.35 -1.05 4.02
CA SER A 238 -18.97 -1.37 5.31
C SER A 238 -19.78 -0.19 5.78
N PHE A 239 -21.07 -0.39 6.05
CA PHE A 239 -21.96 0.63 6.59
C PHE A 239 -22.52 0.14 7.93
N ASP A 240 -22.13 0.80 9.02
CA ASP A 240 -22.48 0.42 10.38
C ASP A 240 -23.55 1.37 10.94
N PRO A 241 -24.81 0.91 11.10
CA PRO A 241 -25.88 1.75 11.63
C PRO A 241 -25.58 2.26 13.05
N ASP A 242 -25.91 3.52 13.33
CA ASP A 242 -25.71 4.11 14.67
C ASP A 242 -26.59 3.44 15.74
N GLU A 243 -27.74 2.92 15.31
CA GLU A 243 -28.72 2.23 16.14
C GLU A 243 -29.06 0.88 15.52
N ASP A 244 -29.30 -0.13 16.38
CA ASP A 244 -29.73 -1.45 15.91
C ASP A 244 -30.98 -1.35 15.03
N LEU A 245 -30.96 -2.09 13.92
CA LEU A 245 -32.05 -2.12 12.94
C LEU A 245 -33.33 -2.66 13.56
N THR A 246 -34.48 -2.20 13.07
CA THR A 246 -35.78 -2.66 13.58
C THR A 246 -36.09 -4.07 13.08
N PRO A 247 -36.24 -5.07 13.96
CA PRO A 247 -36.49 -6.45 13.53
C PRO A 247 -37.81 -6.61 12.76
N GLY A 248 -37.79 -7.45 11.73
CA GLY A 248 -38.98 -7.77 10.93
C GLY A 248 -39.43 -6.68 9.95
N VAL A 249 -38.74 -5.53 9.92
CA VAL A 249 -38.95 -4.46 8.94
C VAL A 249 -38.09 -4.73 7.71
N THR A 250 -38.57 -4.34 6.53
CA THR A 250 -37.79 -4.45 5.30
C THR A 250 -36.82 -3.28 5.20
N TYR A 251 -35.55 -3.60 4.98
CA TYR A 251 -34.53 -2.64 4.61
C TYR A 251 -34.15 -2.83 3.15
N ARG A 252 -33.80 -1.74 2.48
CA ARG A 252 -33.40 -1.75 1.09
C ARG A 252 -32.05 -1.08 0.91
N LEU A 253 -31.14 -1.81 0.29
CA LEU A 253 -29.83 -1.34 -0.15
C LEU A 253 -29.89 -1.03 -1.65
N ARG A 254 -29.49 0.17 -2.05
CA ARG A 254 -29.33 0.56 -3.45
C ARG A 254 -27.91 1.02 -3.72
N LEU A 255 -27.35 0.47 -4.78
CA LEU A 255 -26.04 0.83 -5.31
C LEU A 255 -26.28 1.44 -6.69
N GLY A 256 -25.90 2.71 -6.86
CA GLY A 256 -26.12 3.46 -8.08
C GLY A 256 -24.91 3.46 -9.01
N SER A 257 -25.13 3.89 -10.26
CA SER A 257 -24.05 4.06 -11.26
C SER A 257 -23.13 5.25 -10.97
N GLY A 258 -23.31 5.91 -9.83
CA GLY A 258 -22.35 6.89 -9.32
C GLY A 258 -21.11 6.23 -8.75
N ILE A 259 -21.20 4.98 -8.28
CA ILE A 259 -20.06 4.17 -7.84
C ILE A 259 -19.30 3.71 -9.08
N VAL A 260 -18.01 4.02 -9.15
CA VAL A 260 -17.10 3.62 -10.24
C VAL A 260 -15.86 2.91 -9.69
N ASP A 261 -15.18 2.15 -10.54
CA ASP A 261 -13.84 1.65 -10.22
C ASP A 261 -12.74 2.70 -10.47
N LEU A 262 -11.49 2.33 -10.18
CA LEU A 262 -10.33 3.18 -10.42
C LEU A 262 -10.04 3.46 -11.91
N ASN A 263 -10.72 2.77 -12.84
CA ASN A 263 -10.62 3.00 -14.29
C ASN A 263 -11.77 3.87 -14.84
N GLY A 264 -12.80 4.13 -14.03
CA GLY A 264 -13.97 4.96 -14.35
C GLY A 264 -15.19 4.16 -14.83
N GLU A 265 -15.16 2.83 -14.78
CA GLU A 265 -16.27 1.95 -15.11
C GLU A 265 -17.32 1.96 -13.98
N ALA A 266 -18.56 2.28 -14.32
CA ALA A 266 -19.64 2.41 -13.36
C ALA A 266 -20.30 1.08 -12.99
N VAL A 267 -20.61 0.91 -11.71
CA VAL A 267 -21.47 -0.17 -11.20
C VAL A 267 -22.82 -0.14 -11.93
N ASN A 268 -23.29 -1.32 -12.34
CA ASN A 268 -24.67 -1.45 -12.84
C ASN A 268 -25.64 -1.26 -11.67
N PRO A 269 -26.60 -0.31 -11.74
CA PRO A 269 -27.50 -0.06 -10.63
C PRO A 269 -28.22 -1.33 -10.16
N VAL A 270 -28.11 -1.62 -8.87
CA VAL A 270 -28.65 -2.85 -8.26
C VAL A 270 -29.34 -2.56 -6.94
N THR A 271 -30.31 -3.39 -6.59
CA THR A 271 -31.14 -3.22 -5.39
C THR A 271 -31.37 -4.56 -4.69
N TYR A 272 -31.08 -4.57 -3.39
CA TYR A 272 -31.26 -5.71 -2.50
C TYR A 272 -32.27 -5.38 -1.41
N GLU A 273 -33.03 -6.38 -0.99
CA GLU A 273 -33.96 -6.28 0.13
C GLU A 273 -33.68 -7.34 1.18
N MET A 274 -33.78 -6.95 2.44
CA MET A 274 -33.41 -7.75 3.58
C MET A 274 -34.29 -7.43 4.78
N VAL A 275 -34.44 -8.41 5.66
CA VAL A 275 -35.31 -8.32 6.84
C VAL A 275 -34.51 -8.78 8.06
N PRO A 276 -34.09 -7.86 8.94
CA PRO A 276 -33.35 -8.20 10.14
C PRO A 276 -34.15 -9.09 11.09
N VAL A 277 -33.49 -10.07 11.70
CA VAL A 277 -34.06 -10.97 12.70
C VAL A 277 -33.82 -10.43 14.10
N ASN A 278 -34.83 -10.54 14.97
CA ASN A 278 -34.76 -10.08 16.35
C ASN A 278 -33.73 -10.91 17.13
N SER A 279 -32.67 -10.27 17.62
CA SER A 279 -31.66 -10.90 18.46
C SER A 279 -32.15 -11.12 19.90
N ASN A 280 -33.12 -10.32 20.36
CA ASN A 280 -33.56 -10.26 21.75
C ASN A 280 -35.03 -10.67 21.94
N SER A 281 -35.39 -11.90 21.57
CA SER A 281 -36.76 -12.42 21.75
C SER A 281 -37.17 -12.64 23.21
N CYS A 282 -36.22 -12.70 24.14
CA CYS A 282 -36.43 -12.92 25.56
C CYS A 282 -36.56 -11.64 26.39
N ASP A 283 -36.42 -10.45 25.78
CA ASP A 283 -36.20 -9.16 26.47
C ASP A 283 -35.04 -9.23 27.48
N CYS A 284 -33.98 -9.98 27.14
CA CYS A 284 -32.82 -10.23 27.98
C CYS A 284 -31.52 -10.03 27.19
N VAL A 285 -30.57 -9.25 27.75
CA VAL A 285 -29.23 -9.12 27.18
C VAL A 285 -28.35 -10.21 27.77
N ILE A 286 -27.84 -11.10 26.92
CA ILE A 286 -26.93 -12.17 27.32
C ILE A 286 -25.50 -11.71 27.01
N THR A 287 -24.78 -11.31 28.05
CA THR A 287 -23.38 -10.90 27.92
C THR A 287 -22.47 -12.09 28.16
N GLN A 288 -21.55 -12.32 27.22
CA GLN A 288 -20.44 -13.26 27.37
C GLN A 288 -19.13 -12.47 27.27
N ARG A 289 -18.21 -12.75 28.19
CA ARG A 289 -16.89 -12.15 28.19
C ARG A 289 -15.84 -13.20 27.88
N PHE A 290 -14.81 -12.78 27.16
CA PHE A 290 -13.74 -13.64 26.71
C PHE A 290 -12.40 -12.98 26.98
N ASN A 291 -11.43 -13.74 27.48
CA ASN A 291 -10.04 -13.30 27.53
C ASN A 291 -9.26 -14.02 26.44
N THR A 292 -8.19 -13.41 25.96
CA THR A 292 -7.20 -14.09 25.11
C THR A 292 -6.58 -15.28 25.86
N THR A 293 -6.59 -16.45 25.22
CA THR A 293 -6.07 -17.68 25.82
C THR A 293 -4.55 -17.73 25.74
N ALA A 294 -3.89 -17.84 26.89
CA ALA A 294 -2.42 -17.97 26.99
C ALA A 294 -1.72 -16.88 26.17
N ALA A 295 -2.02 -15.62 26.46
CA ALA A 295 -1.49 -14.48 25.73
C ALA A 295 0.02 -14.26 25.95
N TYR A 296 0.63 -13.41 25.12
CA TYR A 296 2.05 -13.06 25.28
C TYR A 296 2.32 -12.48 26.67
N GLY A 297 3.32 -13.03 27.37
CA GLY A 297 3.66 -12.66 28.75
C GLY A 297 2.98 -13.50 29.83
N GLU A 298 2.02 -14.36 29.47
CA GLU A 298 1.37 -15.29 30.40
C GLU A 298 2.12 -16.62 30.57
N ALA A 299 1.86 -17.30 31.70
CA ALA A 299 2.41 -18.62 31.95
C ALA A 299 1.75 -19.67 31.02
N GLY A 300 2.54 -20.25 30.12
CA GLY A 300 2.08 -21.27 29.18
C GLY A 300 2.11 -20.83 27.72
N PHE A 301 2.42 -19.57 27.43
CA PHE A 301 2.71 -19.11 26.07
C PHE A 301 4.11 -19.58 25.60
N PRO A 302 4.29 -20.00 24.33
CA PRO A 302 3.24 -20.20 23.34
C PRO A 302 2.54 -21.57 23.49
N GLN A 303 1.21 -21.57 23.39
CA GLN A 303 0.42 -22.78 23.14
C GLN A 303 0.19 -22.95 21.64
N THR A 304 -0.11 -24.15 21.16
CA THR A 304 -0.30 -24.42 19.72
C THR A 304 -1.76 -24.67 19.38
N SER A 305 -2.24 -24.06 18.29
CA SER A 305 -3.57 -24.27 17.74
C SER A 305 -3.83 -25.73 17.36
N ARG A 306 -5.04 -26.19 17.64
CA ARG A 306 -5.55 -27.50 17.18
C ARG A 306 -5.90 -27.48 15.70
N LEU A 307 -6.13 -26.28 15.13
CA LEU A 307 -6.51 -26.07 13.74
C LEU A 307 -5.30 -25.93 12.82
N THR A 308 -4.28 -25.19 13.23
CA THR A 308 -3.14 -24.84 12.36
C THR A 308 -1.82 -25.45 12.81
N GLY A 309 -1.70 -25.87 14.07
CA GLY A 309 -0.44 -26.33 14.67
C GLY A 309 0.56 -25.21 14.97
N ARG A 310 0.15 -23.95 14.78
CA ARG A 310 0.96 -22.75 15.03
C ARG A 310 0.70 -22.16 16.40
N PRO A 311 1.58 -21.26 16.91
CA PRO A 311 1.33 -20.55 18.16
C PRO A 311 -0.04 -19.86 18.16
N LEU A 312 -0.77 -19.98 19.28
CA LEU A 312 -1.99 -19.22 19.56
C LEU A 312 -1.64 -17.76 19.83
N ASN A 313 -2.54 -16.85 19.44
CA ASN A 313 -2.43 -15.42 19.69
C ASN A 313 -1.11 -14.84 19.14
N ALA A 314 -0.73 -15.34 17.96
CA ALA A 314 0.41 -14.89 17.19
C ALA A 314 -0.04 -14.56 15.76
N ILE A 315 0.64 -13.58 15.18
CA ILE A 315 0.54 -13.20 13.78
C ILE A 315 1.95 -13.30 13.23
N ASP A 316 2.15 -14.24 12.31
CA ASP A 316 3.37 -14.29 11.54
C ASP A 316 3.21 -13.51 10.24
N LEU A 317 4.23 -12.73 9.94
CA LEU A 317 4.27 -11.89 8.75
C LEU A 317 5.65 -11.98 8.10
N TYR A 318 5.65 -12.06 6.79
CA TYR A 318 6.88 -12.10 5.99
C TYR A 318 6.75 -11.18 4.79
N SER A 319 7.81 -10.41 4.55
CA SER A 319 7.95 -9.61 3.34
C SER A 319 9.44 -9.46 3.00
N PRO A 320 9.80 -9.25 1.72
CA PRO A 320 11.16 -8.89 1.34
C PRO A 320 11.71 -7.67 2.07
N LEU A 321 10.88 -6.64 2.28
CA LEU A 321 11.30 -5.41 2.94
C LEU A 321 11.64 -5.59 4.41
N ILE A 322 10.90 -6.42 5.14
CA ILE A 322 10.99 -6.48 6.61
C ILE A 322 11.48 -7.83 7.16
N GLY A 323 11.65 -8.82 6.28
CA GLY A 323 11.97 -10.19 6.67
C GLY A 323 10.81 -10.90 7.38
N SER A 324 11.14 -11.96 8.11
CA SER A 324 10.17 -12.72 8.90
C SER A 324 10.02 -12.10 10.29
N ASN A 325 8.79 -11.80 10.69
CA ASN A 325 8.47 -11.27 12.01
C ASN A 325 7.29 -12.03 12.62
N ASP A 326 7.32 -12.18 13.93
CA ASP A 326 6.22 -12.73 14.72
C ASP A 326 5.77 -11.65 15.71
N ILE A 327 4.56 -11.13 15.54
CA ILE A 327 3.92 -10.23 16.52
C ILE A 327 2.85 -11.02 17.29
N ASN A 328 2.66 -10.68 18.55
CA ASN A 328 1.89 -11.50 19.48
C ASN A 328 0.82 -10.66 20.17
N LEU A 329 -0.37 -11.23 20.37
CA LEU A 329 -1.44 -10.57 21.10
C LEU A 329 -1.16 -10.65 22.61
N ARG A 330 -1.43 -9.55 23.31
CA ARG A 330 -1.42 -9.46 24.77
C ARG A 330 -2.78 -9.76 25.37
N ASP A 331 -2.80 -9.85 26.70
CA ASP A 331 -4.03 -10.11 27.43
C ASP A 331 -5.06 -8.99 27.23
N ILE A 332 -6.23 -9.35 26.68
CA ILE A 332 -7.37 -8.43 26.54
C ILE A 332 -8.69 -9.15 26.78
N THR A 333 -9.67 -8.40 27.27
CA THR A 333 -11.03 -8.87 27.50
C THR A 333 -11.98 -8.32 26.45
N LEU A 334 -12.63 -9.21 25.71
CA LEU A 334 -13.69 -8.90 24.76
C LEU A 334 -15.06 -9.15 25.40
N GLU A 335 -16.01 -8.25 25.18
CA GLU A 335 -17.40 -8.42 25.58
C GLU A 335 -18.29 -8.63 24.35
N ALA A 336 -18.93 -9.79 24.28
CA ALA A 336 -19.91 -10.12 23.25
C ALA A 336 -21.32 -10.13 23.82
N ARG A 337 -22.28 -9.61 23.06
CA ARG A 337 -23.72 -9.77 23.33
C ARG A 337 -24.26 -10.89 22.45
N LEU A 338 -24.76 -11.94 23.09
CA LEU A 338 -25.34 -13.09 22.40
C LEU A 338 -26.84 -12.85 22.16
N ALA A 339 -27.32 -13.21 20.97
CA ALA A 339 -28.74 -13.32 20.71
C ALA A 339 -29.35 -14.48 21.52
N ASP A 340 -30.67 -14.46 21.73
CA ASP A 340 -31.40 -15.50 22.49
C ASP A 340 -31.22 -16.89 21.84
N PRO A 341 -30.41 -17.81 22.42
CA PRO A 341 -30.11 -19.08 21.79
C PRO A 341 -31.34 -19.98 21.62
N SER A 342 -32.42 -19.71 22.37
CA SER A 342 -33.65 -20.47 22.29
C SER A 342 -34.46 -20.18 21.02
N ALA A 343 -34.22 -19.03 20.36
CA ALA A 343 -34.89 -18.62 19.14
C ALA A 343 -34.25 -19.19 17.86
N PHE A 344 -32.98 -19.61 17.91
CA PHE A 344 -32.19 -19.95 16.72
C PHE A 344 -31.84 -21.44 16.56
N GLY A 345 -32.46 -22.32 17.35
CA GLY A 345 -32.43 -23.78 17.10
C GLY A 345 -31.06 -24.48 17.19
N GLY A 346 -30.03 -23.78 17.67
CA GLY A 346 -28.65 -24.27 17.77
C GLY A 346 -27.61 -23.28 17.27
N LEU A 347 -27.99 -22.37 16.36
CA LEU A 347 -27.18 -21.21 15.98
C LEU A 347 -27.16 -20.19 17.13
N ILE A 348 -26.02 -19.55 17.38
CA ILE A 348 -25.88 -18.47 18.35
C ILE A 348 -25.24 -17.27 17.64
N PRO A 349 -26.06 -16.34 17.12
CA PRO A 349 -25.58 -15.04 16.66
C PRO A 349 -25.07 -14.20 17.84
N PHE A 350 -24.06 -13.38 17.61
CA PHE A 350 -23.56 -12.42 18.58
C PHE A 350 -22.92 -11.21 17.95
N VAL A 351 -22.80 -10.15 18.74
CA VAL A 351 -22.13 -8.90 18.35
C VAL A 351 -21.07 -8.52 19.39
N ILE A 352 -19.91 -8.05 18.91
CA ILE A 352 -18.96 -7.26 19.71
C ILE A 352 -19.05 -5.84 19.15
N ARG A 353 -19.34 -4.86 20.02
CA ARG A 353 -19.53 -3.48 19.56
C ARG A 353 -18.21 -2.87 19.10
N LYS A 354 -18.28 -1.95 18.13
CA LYS A 354 -17.14 -1.14 17.66
C LYS A 354 -16.46 -0.39 18.83
N GLY A 355 -15.21 -0.02 18.65
CA GLY A 355 -14.38 0.68 19.65
C GLY A 355 -13.63 -0.24 20.61
N VAL A 356 -13.89 -1.56 20.58
CA VAL A 356 -13.00 -2.54 21.24
C VAL A 356 -11.74 -2.72 20.41
N TYR A 357 -10.61 -3.05 21.03
CA TYR A 357 -9.35 -3.27 20.33
C TYR A 357 -8.65 -4.56 20.75
N LEU A 358 -7.64 -4.96 19.98
CA LEU A 358 -6.65 -5.98 20.33
C LEU A 358 -5.30 -5.29 20.55
N ASP A 359 -4.61 -5.64 21.62
CA ASP A 359 -3.24 -5.18 21.92
C ASP A 359 -2.23 -6.18 21.37
N ILE A 360 -1.35 -5.71 20.49
CA ILE A 360 -0.38 -6.51 19.76
C ILE A 360 1.02 -5.96 20.04
N THR A 361 2.00 -6.84 20.23
CA THR A 361 3.40 -6.43 20.37
C THR A 361 3.87 -5.68 19.14
N GLY A 362 4.74 -4.69 19.35
CA GLY A 362 5.33 -3.95 18.25
C GLY A 362 6.18 -4.75 17.28
N LEU A 363 6.42 -4.12 16.13
CA LEU A 363 7.29 -4.56 15.06
C LEU A 363 8.54 -3.68 15.04
N ASP A 364 9.70 -4.31 15.17
CA ASP A 364 11.00 -3.67 14.94
C ASP A 364 11.38 -3.89 13.48
N LEU A 365 11.32 -2.83 12.67
CA LEU A 365 11.54 -2.95 11.24
C LEU A 365 13.03 -2.99 10.92
N ARG A 366 13.39 -4.00 10.13
CA ARG A 366 14.73 -4.16 9.58
C ARG A 366 14.60 -4.23 8.08
N LEU A 367 15.28 -3.35 7.36
CA LEU A 367 15.36 -3.40 5.90
C LEU A 367 16.00 -4.73 5.48
N GLY A 368 15.33 -5.45 4.59
CA GLY A 368 15.70 -6.82 4.21
C GLY A 368 15.58 -7.84 5.35
N GLY A 369 14.99 -7.48 6.50
CA GLY A 369 15.05 -8.29 7.72
C GLY A 369 16.40 -8.24 8.47
N GLU A 370 17.40 -7.51 7.94
CA GLU A 370 18.79 -7.62 8.38
C GLU A 370 19.40 -6.29 8.82
N VAL A 371 19.12 -5.17 8.14
CA VAL A 371 19.67 -3.84 8.50
C VAL A 371 18.63 -3.07 9.31
N PRO A 372 18.92 -2.60 10.54
CA PRO A 372 17.95 -1.85 11.33
C PRO A 372 17.46 -0.61 10.57
N ALA A 373 16.14 -0.46 10.42
CA ALA A 373 15.54 0.73 9.81
C ALA A 373 15.42 1.90 10.80
N ASN A 374 15.75 1.66 12.09
CA ASN A 374 15.47 2.55 13.23
C ASN A 374 14.00 2.98 13.29
N LEU A 375 13.12 2.08 12.85
CA LEU A 375 11.69 2.30 12.73
C LEU A 375 11.01 1.22 13.56
N GLN A 376 10.43 1.65 14.67
CA GLN A 376 9.67 0.81 15.57
C GLN A 376 8.22 1.26 15.51
N THR A 377 7.29 0.33 15.66
CA THR A 377 5.88 0.70 15.84
C THR A 377 5.54 1.02 17.30
N GLY A 378 6.40 0.62 18.24
CA GLY A 378 5.90 0.39 19.59
C GLY A 378 4.72 -0.58 19.55
N ASP A 379 3.92 -0.64 20.62
CA ASP A 379 2.75 -1.52 20.62
C ASP A 379 1.74 -1.12 19.53
N ILE A 380 1.10 -2.14 18.95
CA ILE A 380 0.15 -1.99 17.85
C ILE A 380 -1.24 -2.25 18.42
N THR A 381 -2.18 -1.38 18.09
CA THR A 381 -3.59 -1.52 18.43
C THR A 381 -4.34 -1.90 17.16
N ALA A 382 -5.10 -3.00 17.20
CA ALA A 382 -6.04 -3.36 16.15
C ALA A 382 -7.47 -3.10 16.65
N SER A 383 -8.04 -1.96 16.27
CA SER A 383 -9.37 -1.52 16.71
C SER A 383 -10.47 -2.04 15.78
N PHE A 384 -11.55 -2.57 16.36
CA PHE A 384 -12.77 -2.86 15.61
C PHE A 384 -13.49 -1.55 15.29
N ILE A 385 -13.42 -1.12 14.03
CA ILE A 385 -13.99 0.17 13.59
C ILE A 385 -15.47 0.07 13.22
N THR A 386 -15.97 -1.15 13.05
CA THR A 386 -17.39 -1.47 12.89
C THR A 386 -17.78 -2.61 13.82
N ASP A 387 -19.07 -2.78 14.09
CA ASP A 387 -19.58 -3.88 14.91
C ASP A 387 -19.18 -5.25 14.34
N VAL A 388 -18.54 -6.09 15.18
CA VAL A 388 -18.20 -7.46 14.80
C VAL A 388 -19.47 -8.30 14.77
N THR A 389 -19.80 -8.86 13.62
CA THR A 389 -20.91 -9.82 13.50
C THR A 389 -20.35 -11.24 13.59
N GLY A 390 -20.83 -12.01 14.57
CA GLY A 390 -20.35 -13.36 14.84
C GLY A 390 -21.46 -14.41 14.89
N TYR A 391 -21.13 -15.63 14.48
CA TYR A 391 -22.01 -16.79 14.55
C TYR A 391 -21.26 -18.00 15.11
N MET A 392 -21.84 -18.64 16.12
CA MET A 392 -21.47 -20.00 16.53
C MET A 392 -22.54 -20.97 16.04
N ASP A 393 -22.17 -21.92 15.18
CA ASP A 393 -23.10 -22.87 14.57
C ASP A 393 -22.56 -24.31 14.60
N ARG A 394 -23.39 -25.27 14.18
CA ARG A 394 -22.96 -26.65 13.94
C ARG A 394 -21.92 -26.69 12.82
N ASN A 395 -21.03 -27.68 12.92
CA ASN A 395 -19.98 -27.89 11.92
C ASN A 395 -20.57 -28.09 10.51
N PRO A 396 -20.18 -27.26 9.51
CA PRO A 396 -20.77 -27.31 8.16
C PRO A 396 -20.45 -28.60 7.41
N TYR A 397 -19.40 -29.33 7.82
CA TYR A 397 -19.03 -30.61 7.20
C TYR A 397 -19.87 -31.79 7.71
N ARG A 398 -20.89 -31.54 8.53
CA ARG A 398 -21.78 -32.56 9.09
C ARG A 398 -23.23 -32.18 8.86
N PRO A 399 -24.13 -33.16 8.66
CA PRO A 399 -25.55 -32.88 8.63
C PRO A 399 -25.98 -32.14 9.89
N TYR A 400 -26.85 -31.13 9.76
CA TYR A 400 -27.32 -30.32 10.89
C TYR A 400 -27.92 -31.14 12.04
N SER A 401 -28.41 -32.36 11.79
CA SER A 401 -28.91 -33.27 12.83
C SER A 401 -27.81 -33.88 13.74
N THR A 402 -26.54 -33.71 13.38
CA THR A 402 -25.38 -34.32 14.07
C THR A 402 -25.17 -33.68 15.43
N GLN A 403 -24.91 -34.50 16.47
CA GLN A 403 -24.58 -34.01 17.79
C GLN A 403 -23.18 -33.39 17.80
N VAL A 404 -23.01 -32.29 18.54
CA VAL A 404 -21.72 -31.65 18.77
C VAL A 404 -20.75 -32.62 19.44
N ASP A 405 -19.51 -32.63 18.99
CA ASP A 405 -18.41 -33.46 19.49
C ASP A 405 -17.08 -32.72 19.25
N ASP A 406 -16.31 -32.46 20.31
CA ASP A 406 -15.13 -31.59 20.25
C ASP A 406 -13.99 -32.11 19.35
N ASP A 407 -13.99 -33.40 18.98
CA ASP A 407 -12.96 -34.01 18.14
C ASP A 407 -13.43 -34.27 16.71
N LYS A 408 -14.72 -34.49 16.48
CA LYS A 408 -15.28 -34.96 15.20
C LYS A 408 -16.31 -34.04 14.56
N SER A 409 -16.90 -33.15 15.35
CA SER A 409 -17.91 -32.18 14.93
C SER A 409 -17.93 -30.99 15.89
N PRO A 410 -16.80 -30.27 16.06
CA PRO A 410 -16.73 -29.13 16.97
C PRO A 410 -17.67 -28.02 16.49
N ILE A 411 -18.05 -27.11 17.39
CA ILE A 411 -18.84 -25.93 17.03
C ILE A 411 -18.02 -25.12 16.03
N PHE A 412 -18.64 -24.65 14.95
CA PHE A 412 -18.02 -23.80 13.96
C PHE A 412 -18.24 -22.33 14.32
N VAL A 413 -17.20 -21.51 14.13
CA VAL A 413 -17.23 -20.08 14.43
C VAL A 413 -16.97 -19.31 13.15
N TYR A 414 -17.81 -18.32 12.88
CA TYR A 414 -17.66 -17.37 11.78
C TYR A 414 -17.74 -15.96 12.35
N LEU A 415 -16.76 -15.13 12.04
CA LEU A 415 -16.68 -13.72 12.41
C LEU A 415 -16.45 -12.89 11.16
N ILE A 416 -17.12 -11.75 11.06
CA ILE A 416 -16.85 -10.74 10.04
C ILE A 416 -16.79 -9.36 10.69
N PHE A 417 -15.72 -8.63 10.42
CA PHE A 417 -15.45 -7.32 11.03
C PHE A 417 -14.45 -6.50 10.20
N ASP A 418 -14.33 -5.23 10.53
CA ASP A 418 -13.34 -4.32 9.94
C ASP A 418 -12.36 -3.88 11.03
N LEU A 419 -11.06 -3.80 10.69
CA LEU A 419 -10.01 -3.39 11.61
C LEU A 419 -9.36 -2.09 11.15
N ALA A 420 -8.96 -1.25 12.10
CA ALA A 420 -7.93 -0.25 11.90
C ALA A 420 -6.71 -0.63 12.74
N LEU A 421 -5.53 -0.67 12.10
CA LEU A 421 -4.26 -0.85 12.77
C LEU A 421 -3.67 0.53 13.08
N THR A 422 -3.22 0.75 14.31
CA THR A 422 -2.53 1.97 14.72
C THR A 422 -1.32 1.61 15.57
N SER A 423 -0.26 2.39 15.44
CA SER A 423 1.04 2.22 16.09
C SER A 423 1.20 3.25 17.21
N ALA A 424 1.73 2.83 18.35
CA ALA A 424 2.00 3.72 19.48
C ALA A 424 3.12 4.74 19.18
N ASP A 425 4.09 4.37 18.33
CA ASP A 425 5.11 5.30 17.82
C ASP A 425 4.56 6.05 16.59
N PRO A 426 4.57 7.40 16.56
CA PRO A 426 4.16 8.18 15.39
C PRO A 426 4.92 7.82 14.10
N ASN A 427 6.21 7.51 14.18
CA ASN A 427 6.98 7.06 13.01
C ASN A 427 6.57 5.66 12.57
N GLY A 428 6.06 4.84 13.48
CA GLY A 428 5.47 3.54 13.13
C GLY A 428 4.13 3.64 12.42
N ASN A 429 3.36 4.72 12.65
CA ASN A 429 2.10 4.96 11.94
C ASN A 429 2.30 5.14 10.43
N ALA A 430 3.40 5.78 10.04
CA ALA A 430 3.84 5.85 8.64
C ALA A 430 3.90 4.48 7.95
N VAL A 431 4.28 3.44 8.69
CA VAL A 431 4.51 2.09 8.16
C VAL A 431 3.24 1.26 8.14
N LEU A 432 2.55 1.21 9.28
CA LEU A 432 1.57 0.18 9.58
C LEU A 432 0.13 0.67 9.52
N ASN A 433 -0.10 1.95 9.84
CA ASN A 433 -1.44 2.52 9.99
C ASN A 433 -2.34 2.24 8.79
N GLN A 434 -3.38 1.42 8.94
CA GLN A 434 -4.22 1.05 7.79
C GLN A 434 -5.56 0.50 8.21
N THR A 435 -6.54 0.62 7.32
CA THR A 435 -7.82 -0.08 7.40
C THR A 435 -7.72 -1.44 6.73
N ILE A 436 -8.09 -2.50 7.45
CA ILE A 436 -8.27 -3.85 6.91
C ILE A 436 -9.78 -4.17 6.92
N PRO A 437 -10.49 -3.99 5.79
CA PRO A 437 -11.92 -4.26 5.71
C PRO A 437 -12.21 -5.77 5.63
N HIS A 438 -13.45 -6.14 5.97
CA HIS A 438 -14.08 -7.44 5.69
C HIS A 438 -13.25 -8.65 6.13
N VAL A 439 -12.64 -8.55 7.31
CA VAL A 439 -11.88 -9.62 7.93
C VAL A 439 -12.83 -10.78 8.29
N GLN A 440 -12.88 -11.81 7.44
CA GLN A 440 -13.68 -13.01 7.68
C GLN A 440 -12.85 -14.07 8.41
N ALA A 441 -12.85 -14.03 9.75
CA ALA A 441 -12.14 -15.01 10.57
C ALA A 441 -13.03 -16.23 10.85
N THR A 442 -12.49 -17.42 10.57
CA THR A 442 -13.25 -18.68 10.73
C THR A 442 -12.52 -19.64 11.65
N GLY A 443 -13.28 -20.47 12.35
CA GLY A 443 -12.72 -21.21 13.47
C GLY A 443 -13.60 -22.30 14.03
N THR A 444 -13.19 -22.81 15.19
CA THR A 444 -13.97 -23.79 15.95
C THR A 444 -14.01 -23.43 17.42
N ALA A 445 -15.07 -23.86 18.10
CA ALA A 445 -15.20 -23.77 19.55
C ALA A 445 -15.36 -25.14 20.20
N TYR A 446 -14.80 -25.28 21.39
CA TYR A 446 -14.90 -26.48 22.22
C TYR A 446 -15.03 -26.11 23.69
N ILE A 447 -15.51 -27.05 24.51
CA ILE A 447 -15.65 -26.84 25.95
C ILE A 447 -14.72 -27.78 26.71
N GLU A 448 -13.86 -27.22 27.55
CA GLU A 448 -12.99 -27.98 28.43
C GLU A 448 -13.10 -27.45 29.87
N ASP A 449 -13.33 -28.33 30.83
CA ASP A 449 -13.50 -28.01 32.26
C ASP A 449 -14.57 -26.91 32.56
N GLY A 450 -15.57 -26.78 31.68
CA GLY A 450 -16.65 -25.79 31.82
C GLY A 450 -16.32 -24.40 31.25
N THR A 451 -15.14 -24.25 30.64
CA THR A 451 -14.72 -23.06 29.90
C THR A 451 -14.92 -23.30 28.41
N LEU A 452 -15.53 -22.33 27.73
CA LEU A 452 -15.64 -22.31 26.27
C LEU A 452 -14.36 -21.71 25.68
N TYR A 453 -13.71 -22.44 24.79
CA TYR A 453 -12.55 -21.97 24.02
C TYR A 453 -12.96 -21.79 22.57
N ILE A 454 -12.49 -20.73 21.94
CA ILE A 454 -12.67 -20.41 20.53
C ILE A 454 -11.30 -20.21 19.92
N GLU A 455 -10.99 -20.94 18.85
CA GLU A 455 -9.83 -20.73 17.99
C GLU A 455 -10.33 -20.27 16.62
N SER A 456 -9.79 -19.20 16.07
CA SER A 456 -10.10 -18.70 14.73
C SER A 456 -8.83 -18.35 13.96
N VAL A 457 -8.92 -18.42 12.64
CA VAL A 457 -7.81 -18.24 11.71
C VAL A 457 -8.22 -17.27 10.62
N ARG A 458 -7.30 -16.39 10.25
CA ARG A 458 -7.42 -15.52 9.08
C ARG A 458 -6.04 -15.18 8.52
N THR A 459 -5.90 -15.14 7.21
CA THR A 459 -4.80 -14.44 6.54
C THR A 459 -5.27 -13.02 6.24
N LEU A 460 -4.53 -12.05 6.75
CA LEU A 460 -4.64 -10.63 6.45
C LEU A 460 -3.61 -10.29 5.38
N GLU A 461 -3.89 -9.27 4.57
CA GLU A 461 -2.90 -8.67 3.69
C GLU A 461 -2.54 -7.31 4.25
N MET A 462 -1.30 -7.15 4.68
CA MET A 462 -0.82 -5.91 5.28
C MET A 462 -0.08 -5.10 4.21
N ASP A 463 -0.55 -3.88 3.95
CA ASP A 463 0.20 -2.91 3.16
C ASP A 463 1.31 -2.35 4.07
N LEU A 464 2.57 -2.63 3.71
CA LEU A 464 3.74 -2.21 4.48
C LEU A 464 4.49 -1.13 3.72
N LEU A 465 4.69 0.01 4.37
CA LEU A 465 5.42 1.14 3.79
C LEU A 465 4.88 1.55 2.42
N GLY A 466 3.64 1.24 2.02
CA GLY A 466 3.13 1.60 0.69
C GLY A 466 3.86 1.00 -0.52
N LEU A 467 4.81 0.11 -0.27
CA LEU A 467 5.78 -0.40 -1.23
C LEU A 467 5.70 -1.91 -1.36
N ASP A 468 5.25 -2.60 -0.31
CA ASP A 468 5.24 -4.05 -0.20
C ASP A 468 3.93 -4.52 0.44
N ARG A 469 3.52 -5.76 0.12
CA ARG A 469 2.35 -6.41 0.71
C ARG A 469 2.80 -7.68 1.41
N ALA A 470 2.54 -7.74 2.72
CA ALA A 470 2.88 -8.89 3.53
C ALA A 470 1.63 -9.70 3.90
N PRO A 471 1.54 -10.98 3.50
CA PRO A 471 0.59 -11.90 4.09
C PRO A 471 0.89 -12.04 5.59
N ALA A 472 -0.14 -11.83 6.41
CA ALA A 472 -0.05 -11.93 7.86
C ALA A 472 -1.07 -12.95 8.35
N HIS A 473 -0.61 -14.08 8.90
CA HIS A 473 -1.52 -15.16 9.29
C HIS A 473 -1.84 -15.07 10.79
N LEU A 474 -3.04 -14.61 11.09
CA LEU A 474 -3.58 -14.50 12.44
C LEU A 474 -4.15 -15.84 12.92
N VAL A 475 -3.72 -16.27 14.10
CA VAL A 475 -4.37 -17.34 14.88
C VAL A 475 -4.85 -16.74 16.20
N LEU A 476 -6.15 -16.43 16.28
CA LEU A 476 -6.76 -15.85 17.48
C LEU A 476 -7.37 -16.96 18.34
N ALA A 477 -7.03 -16.98 19.63
CA ALA A 477 -7.66 -17.87 20.61
C ALA A 477 -8.15 -17.10 21.82
N ILE A 478 -9.42 -17.32 22.16
CA ILE A 478 -10.08 -16.70 23.30
C ILE A 478 -10.84 -17.74 24.11
N ASN A 479 -10.99 -17.51 25.42
CA ASN A 479 -11.74 -18.36 26.31
C ASN A 479 -12.71 -17.57 27.18
N SER A 480 -13.85 -18.19 27.48
CA SER A 480 -14.89 -17.56 28.31
C SER A 480 -14.37 -17.24 29.71
N ASP A 481 -14.54 -16.00 30.14
CA ASP A 481 -14.35 -15.59 31.53
C ASP A 481 -15.43 -14.57 31.93
N LEU A 482 -16.43 -15.04 32.68
CA LEU A 482 -17.57 -14.22 33.08
C LEU A 482 -17.24 -13.15 34.15
N VAL A 483 -16.10 -13.27 34.84
CA VAL A 483 -15.72 -12.30 35.88
C VAL A 483 -14.76 -11.22 35.38
N SER A 484 -14.12 -11.44 34.23
CA SER A 484 -13.27 -10.44 33.60
C SER A 484 -14.08 -9.18 33.23
N THR A 485 -13.42 -8.04 33.07
CA THR A 485 -14.02 -6.77 32.67
C THR A 485 -13.21 -6.15 31.55
N PRO A 486 -13.83 -5.73 30.43
CA PRO A 486 -13.16 -4.95 29.41
C PRO A 486 -12.53 -3.68 29.98
N VAL A 487 -11.40 -3.27 29.41
CA VAL A 487 -10.81 -1.96 29.68
C VAL A 487 -11.61 -0.94 28.85
N GLU A 488 -12.17 0.06 29.52
CA GLU A 488 -12.79 1.18 28.81
C GLU A 488 -11.71 2.11 28.28
N ASP A 489 -11.87 2.53 27.02
CA ASP A 489 -11.03 3.56 26.47
C ASP A 489 -11.44 4.93 26.99
N THR A 490 -10.46 5.65 27.51
CA THR A 490 -10.62 6.99 28.11
C THR A 490 -9.52 7.93 27.67
N VAL A 491 -8.67 7.49 26.74
CA VAL A 491 -7.61 8.30 26.16
C VAL A 491 -8.25 9.16 25.07
N ALA A 492 -7.93 10.45 25.05
CA ALA A 492 -8.43 11.33 24.02
C ALA A 492 -7.49 11.31 22.82
N PRO A 493 -8.03 11.37 21.58
CA PRO A 493 -7.19 11.42 20.40
C PRO A 493 -6.42 12.74 20.32
N THR A 494 -5.23 12.69 19.74
CA THR A 494 -4.43 13.86 19.33
C THR A 494 -3.98 13.72 17.87
N ILE A 495 -3.47 14.79 17.27
CA ILE A 495 -2.95 14.78 15.90
C ILE A 495 -1.45 14.56 15.97
N THR A 496 -1.00 13.36 15.65
CA THR A 496 0.42 13.00 15.73
C THR A 496 1.23 13.60 14.60
N SER A 497 0.64 13.74 13.40
CA SER A 497 1.33 14.32 12.25
C SER A 497 0.37 14.88 11.20
N ALA A 498 0.88 15.71 10.30
CA ALA A 498 0.12 16.28 9.19
C ALA A 498 1.01 16.44 7.95
N TYR A 499 0.45 16.16 6.78
CA TYR A 499 1.04 16.49 5.49
C TYR A 499 0.07 17.38 4.68
N PRO A 500 0.46 18.61 4.34
CA PRO A 500 1.67 19.29 4.78
C PRO A 500 1.67 19.57 6.29
N GLY A 501 2.87 19.68 6.87
CA GLY A 501 3.01 20.20 8.23
C GLY A 501 2.68 21.70 8.31
N ASP A 502 2.31 22.17 9.50
CA ASP A 502 2.01 23.57 9.75
C ASP A 502 3.21 24.49 9.43
N GLY A 503 2.93 25.61 8.78
CA GLY A 503 3.90 26.58 8.31
C GLY A 503 4.69 26.17 7.06
N SER A 504 4.41 25.01 6.45
CA SER A 504 5.12 24.57 5.25
C SER A 504 4.91 25.48 4.03
N ALA A 505 5.88 25.41 3.12
CA ALA A 505 5.86 26.14 1.86
C ALA A 505 6.06 25.19 0.68
N ASP A 506 5.78 25.69 -0.51
CA ASP A 506 5.97 24.97 -1.77
C ASP A 506 5.20 23.66 -1.88
N PHE A 507 4.05 23.57 -1.20
CA PHE A 507 3.16 22.40 -1.28
C PHE A 507 2.65 22.23 -2.72
N PRO A 508 2.79 21.04 -3.34
CA PRO A 508 2.31 20.82 -4.70
C PRO A 508 0.79 20.97 -4.79
N VAL A 509 0.31 21.67 -5.81
CA VAL A 509 -1.11 22.06 -5.89
C VAL A 509 -2.10 20.91 -6.08
N ARG A 510 -1.62 19.71 -6.43
CA ARG A 510 -2.44 18.50 -6.61
C ARG A 510 -2.14 17.41 -5.58
N ASP A 511 -1.26 17.66 -4.63
CA ASP A 511 -0.98 16.70 -3.58
C ASP A 511 -2.20 16.54 -2.67
N GLU A 512 -2.42 15.30 -2.22
CA GLU A 512 -3.40 14.99 -1.19
C GLU A 512 -2.92 15.51 0.16
N LEU A 513 -3.86 16.02 0.96
CA LEU A 513 -3.61 16.49 2.32
C LEU A 513 -3.90 15.33 3.28
N SER A 514 -3.11 15.13 4.32
CA SER A 514 -3.36 14.07 5.30
C SER A 514 -3.16 14.55 6.73
N LEU A 515 -3.99 14.02 7.63
CA LEU A 515 -3.90 14.19 9.07
C LEU A 515 -3.83 12.81 9.72
N ILE A 516 -2.84 12.59 10.58
CA ILE A 516 -2.64 11.32 11.28
C ILE A 516 -3.00 11.53 12.74
N PHE A 517 -3.98 10.76 13.21
CA PHE A 517 -4.42 10.77 14.60
C PHE A 517 -3.74 9.65 15.41
N SER A 518 -3.68 9.82 16.73
CA SER A 518 -3.11 8.83 17.66
C SER A 518 -3.90 7.52 17.72
N GLU A 519 -5.14 7.54 17.23
CA GLU A 519 -6.08 6.41 17.24
C GLU A 519 -7.16 6.62 16.17
N PRO A 520 -7.91 5.57 15.78
CA PRO A 520 -9.00 5.69 14.81
C PRO A 520 -10.12 6.62 15.30
N MET A 521 -10.53 7.54 14.43
CA MET A 521 -11.60 8.51 14.71
C MET A 521 -12.98 7.92 14.38
N ASP A 522 -14.03 8.36 15.07
CA ASP A 522 -15.40 8.02 14.69
C ASP A 522 -15.83 8.83 13.47
N ASN A 523 -16.34 8.12 12.46
CA ASN A 523 -16.82 8.69 11.21
C ASN A 523 -18.36 8.58 11.07
N ALA A 524 -19.06 8.34 12.19
CA ALA A 524 -20.53 8.32 12.28
C ALA A 524 -21.16 9.70 12.51
N GLY A 525 -22.46 9.82 12.15
CA GLY A 525 -23.32 10.94 12.57
C GLY A 525 -23.22 12.21 11.71
N VAL A 526 -22.61 13.27 12.27
CA VAL A 526 -22.28 14.50 11.52
C VAL A 526 -21.17 14.11 10.56
N ASP A 527 -21.30 14.42 9.27
CA ASP A 527 -20.23 14.15 8.31
C ASP A 527 -18.94 14.78 8.87
N PRO A 528 -17.84 14.05 9.13
CA PRO A 528 -16.59 14.65 9.61
C PRO A 528 -16.18 15.87 8.77
N GLN A 529 -16.61 15.92 7.50
CA GLN A 529 -16.51 17.06 6.62
C GLN A 529 -17.15 18.36 7.15
N ASP A 530 -18.24 18.30 7.93
CA ASP A 530 -18.87 19.47 8.55
C ASP A 530 -17.99 20.07 9.67
N GLU A 531 -17.14 19.27 10.31
CA GLU A 531 -16.22 19.69 11.36
C GLU A 531 -14.83 20.10 10.81
N ILE A 532 -14.61 19.98 9.51
CA ILE A 532 -13.32 20.28 8.88
C ILE A 532 -13.51 21.35 7.82
N VAL A 533 -12.68 22.39 7.89
CA VAL A 533 -12.76 23.49 6.91
C VAL A 533 -11.39 23.72 6.28
N LEU A 534 -11.32 23.50 4.97
CA LEU A 534 -10.20 23.96 4.13
C LEU A 534 -10.52 25.35 3.58
N THR A 535 -9.71 26.35 3.92
CA THR A 535 -9.90 27.75 3.50
C THR A 535 -8.72 28.24 2.70
N ASN A 536 -8.97 28.94 1.58
CA ASN A 536 -7.96 29.77 0.94
C ASN A 536 -7.87 31.08 1.72
N VAL A 537 -6.86 31.24 2.59
CA VAL A 537 -6.72 32.43 3.43
C VAL A 537 -6.22 33.65 2.67
N THR A 538 -5.64 33.46 1.48
CA THR A 538 -5.12 34.56 0.65
C THR A 538 -6.25 35.31 -0.06
N ASP A 539 -7.13 34.58 -0.75
CA ASP A 539 -8.22 35.15 -1.54
C ASP A 539 -9.56 35.13 -0.78
N GLY A 540 -9.65 34.34 0.29
CA GLY A 540 -10.87 34.06 1.04
C GLY A 540 -11.72 32.96 0.39
N GLY A 541 -12.50 32.27 1.22
CA GLY A 541 -13.46 31.25 0.77
C GLY A 541 -13.04 29.82 1.12
N GLN A 542 -14.04 28.95 1.25
CA GLN A 542 -13.85 27.52 1.50
C GLN A 542 -13.51 26.81 0.18
N VAL A 543 -12.61 25.85 0.26
CA VAL A 543 -12.27 24.92 -0.81
C VAL A 543 -13.10 23.67 -0.57
N ALA A 544 -13.78 23.18 -1.62
CA ALA A 544 -14.47 21.90 -1.54
C ALA A 544 -13.46 20.74 -1.65
N PHE A 545 -13.67 19.70 -0.87
CA PHE A 545 -12.81 18.53 -0.80
C PHE A 545 -13.65 17.29 -0.51
N GLN A 546 -13.08 16.10 -0.66
CA GLN A 546 -13.63 14.84 -0.18
C GLN A 546 -12.73 14.29 0.94
N ILE A 547 -13.32 13.47 1.82
CA ILE A 547 -12.59 12.77 2.88
C ILE A 547 -12.58 11.27 2.60
N THR A 548 -11.43 10.63 2.78
CA THR A 548 -11.33 9.18 2.93
C THR A 548 -10.53 8.84 4.21
N TRP A 549 -10.68 7.60 4.69
CA TRP A 549 -10.08 7.14 5.95
C TRP A 549 -9.23 5.89 5.73
N ASP A 550 -8.05 5.86 6.31
CA ASP A 550 -7.13 4.72 6.31
C ASP A 550 -6.48 4.55 7.69
N GLY A 551 -7.01 3.60 8.47
CA GLY A 551 -6.68 3.45 9.88
C GLY A 551 -7.03 4.71 10.68
N SER A 552 -6.05 5.28 11.36
CA SER A 552 -6.14 6.59 12.03
C SER A 552 -5.74 7.77 11.14
N THR A 553 -5.51 7.56 9.84
CA THR A 553 -5.19 8.63 8.89
C THR A 553 -6.46 9.10 8.18
N MET A 554 -6.68 10.41 8.20
CA MET A 554 -7.68 11.08 7.38
C MET A 554 -7.02 11.72 6.17
N LEU A 555 -7.54 11.43 4.99
CA LEU A 555 -7.06 11.97 3.73
C LEU A 555 -8.07 12.99 3.21
N LEU A 556 -7.63 14.20 2.89
CA LEU A 556 -8.45 15.26 2.33
C LEU A 556 -7.98 15.52 0.89
N GLN A 557 -8.87 15.27 -0.06
CA GLN A 557 -8.62 15.52 -1.47
C GLN A 557 -9.44 16.73 -1.93
N PRO A 558 -8.81 17.87 -2.28
CA PRO A 558 -9.51 18.97 -2.93
C PRO A 558 -10.20 18.52 -4.22
N ASP A 559 -11.47 18.94 -4.44
CA ASP A 559 -12.27 18.63 -5.63
C ASP A 559 -11.66 19.21 -6.92
N SER A 560 -10.77 20.18 -6.78
CA SER A 560 -10.00 20.79 -7.85
C SER A 560 -8.60 21.12 -7.34
N PRO A 561 -7.58 21.11 -8.21
CA PRO A 561 -6.23 21.52 -7.83
C PRO A 561 -6.24 22.87 -7.10
N LEU A 562 -5.43 22.98 -6.06
CA LEU A 562 -5.22 24.23 -5.35
C LEU A 562 -4.64 25.27 -6.31
N ALA A 563 -4.92 26.55 -6.07
CA ALA A 563 -4.30 27.62 -6.84
C ALA A 563 -2.85 27.89 -6.35
N TYR A 564 -1.94 28.07 -7.29
CA TYR A 564 -0.54 28.47 -7.06
C TYR A 564 -0.39 29.76 -6.26
N ASN A 565 0.69 29.86 -5.49
CA ASN A 565 1.06 31.02 -4.67
C ASN A 565 -0.07 31.51 -3.76
N LYS A 566 -0.74 30.56 -3.10
CA LYS A 566 -1.76 30.83 -2.10
C LYS A 566 -1.41 30.14 -0.80
N THR A 567 -1.78 30.79 0.28
CA THR A 567 -1.82 30.18 1.60
C THR A 567 -3.20 29.59 1.84
N TYR A 568 -3.23 28.36 2.33
CA TYR A 568 -4.42 27.64 2.75
C TYR A 568 -4.33 27.31 4.25
N GLN A 569 -5.48 27.09 4.86
CA GLN A 569 -5.59 26.67 6.25
C GLN A 569 -6.64 25.56 6.37
N ILE A 570 -6.26 24.44 6.98
CA ILE A 570 -7.18 23.43 7.49
C ILE A 570 -7.54 23.83 8.91
N THR A 571 -8.81 23.81 9.27
CA THR A 571 -9.29 24.07 10.64
C THR A 571 -10.17 22.92 11.08
N LEU A 572 -9.92 22.45 12.30
CA LEU A 572 -10.57 21.28 12.88
C LEU A 572 -11.59 21.69 13.95
N GLY A 573 -12.73 21.02 13.93
CA GLY A 573 -13.85 21.19 14.84
C GLY A 573 -13.90 20.11 15.93
N ALA A 574 -15.11 19.72 16.31
CA ALA A 574 -15.37 18.79 17.39
C ALA A 574 -15.35 17.32 16.90
N LEU A 575 -14.16 16.81 16.60
CA LEU A 575 -13.97 15.38 16.27
C LEU A 575 -13.87 14.52 17.55
N THR A 576 -14.28 13.25 17.46
CA THR A 576 -14.19 12.26 18.54
C THR A 576 -13.63 10.94 18.04
N ASP A 577 -13.02 10.16 18.93
CA ASP A 577 -12.66 8.76 18.65
C ASP A 577 -13.90 7.82 18.70
N LEU A 578 -13.67 6.52 18.44
CA LEU A 578 -14.68 5.47 18.51
C LEU A 578 -15.30 5.26 19.91
N ALA A 579 -14.62 5.70 20.97
CA ALA A 579 -15.07 5.65 22.35
C ALA A 579 -15.80 6.93 22.79
N ASN A 580 -15.96 7.92 21.90
CA ASN A 580 -16.52 9.25 22.13
C ASN A 580 -15.65 10.17 23.01
N ASN A 581 -14.34 9.95 23.11
CA ASN A 581 -13.44 10.94 23.69
C ASN A 581 -13.20 12.04 22.66
N ALA A 582 -13.26 13.30 23.10
CA ALA A 582 -13.11 14.45 22.22
C ALA A 582 -11.64 14.70 21.89
N LEU A 583 -11.37 15.06 20.64
CA LEU A 583 -10.05 15.51 20.17
C LEU A 583 -9.47 16.56 21.11
N VAL A 584 -8.27 16.27 21.62
CA VAL A 584 -7.50 17.19 22.43
C VAL A 584 -6.45 17.83 21.55
N LEU A 585 -6.46 19.17 21.54
CA LEU A 585 -5.43 19.97 20.91
C LEU A 585 -4.41 20.36 21.98
N ASP A 586 -3.16 19.98 21.80
CA ASP A 586 -2.06 20.28 22.72
C ASP A 586 -0.87 20.91 21.99
N GLY A 587 0.00 21.60 22.72
CA GLY A 587 1.12 22.32 22.10
C GLY A 587 2.20 21.45 21.45
N ALA A 588 2.12 20.13 21.59
CA ALA A 588 3.03 19.16 20.98
C ALA A 588 2.37 18.40 19.80
N ASP A 589 1.09 18.60 19.55
CA ASP A 589 0.41 18.05 18.36
C ASP A 589 0.86 18.75 17.07
N ALA A 590 0.47 18.18 15.92
CA ALA A 590 0.84 18.69 14.60
C ALA A 590 0.28 20.09 14.26
N THR A 591 -0.69 20.60 15.02
CA THR A 591 -1.27 21.96 14.91
C THR A 591 -0.61 22.96 15.86
N GLY A 592 0.30 22.51 16.73
CA GLY A 592 0.81 23.35 17.82
C GLY A 592 -0.28 23.76 18.84
N GLY A 593 -1.39 23.01 18.89
CA GLY A 593 -2.48 23.16 19.84
C GLY A 593 -3.54 24.21 19.50
N ASP A 594 -3.51 24.80 18.31
CA ASP A 594 -4.52 25.78 17.87
C ASP A 594 -5.60 25.19 16.94
N GLY A 595 -5.45 23.92 16.54
CA GLY A 595 -6.41 23.22 15.68
C GLY A 595 -6.38 23.68 14.23
N ALA A 596 -5.32 24.37 13.81
CA ALA A 596 -5.12 24.84 12.45
C ALA A 596 -3.79 24.34 11.85
N ILE A 597 -3.83 23.99 10.57
CA ILE A 597 -2.62 23.72 9.78
C ILE A 597 -2.63 24.69 8.61
N GLN A 598 -1.66 25.59 8.60
CA GLN A 598 -1.49 26.59 7.55
C GLN A 598 -0.31 26.23 6.66
N PHE A 599 -0.50 26.22 5.35
CA PHE A 599 0.56 25.94 4.39
C PHE A 599 0.44 26.84 3.18
N SER A 600 1.54 27.00 2.43
CA SER A 600 1.55 27.72 1.15
C SER A 600 1.89 26.80 -0.01
N THR A 601 1.14 26.94 -1.10
CA THR A 601 1.40 26.20 -2.32
C THR A 601 2.59 26.78 -3.06
N GLU A 602 3.23 25.94 -3.85
CA GLU A 602 4.25 26.31 -4.84
C GLU A 602 3.86 27.53 -5.71
N ASN A 603 4.87 28.22 -6.23
CA ASN A 603 4.76 29.43 -7.04
C ASN A 603 5.70 29.37 -8.26
N PRO A 604 5.49 28.42 -9.20
CA PRO A 604 6.27 28.34 -10.42
C PRO A 604 6.05 29.59 -11.27
N THR A 605 7.11 30.35 -11.53
CA THR A 605 7.04 31.53 -12.41
C THR A 605 6.78 31.08 -13.85
N ALA A 606 5.96 31.82 -14.62
CA ALA A 606 5.72 31.48 -16.02
C ALA A 606 7.03 31.49 -16.83
N THR A 607 7.26 30.43 -17.60
CA THR A 607 8.49 30.24 -18.39
C THR A 607 8.20 29.86 -19.84
N THR A 608 9.17 30.14 -20.72
CA THR A 608 9.17 29.69 -22.12
C THR A 608 10.11 28.51 -22.37
N VAL A 609 10.78 28.03 -21.33
CA VAL A 609 11.63 26.83 -21.37
C VAL A 609 10.71 25.60 -21.31
N GLY A 610 10.92 24.65 -22.21
CA GLY A 610 10.12 23.42 -22.24
C GLY A 610 10.46 22.49 -21.07
N PRO A 611 9.50 21.73 -20.54
CA PRO A 611 9.78 20.75 -19.50
C PRO A 611 10.76 19.70 -20.03
N VAL A 612 11.60 19.17 -19.14
CA VAL A 612 12.51 18.06 -19.44
C VAL A 612 12.15 16.88 -18.54
N VAL A 613 12.49 15.68 -18.99
CA VAL A 613 12.35 14.48 -18.16
C VAL A 613 13.54 14.41 -17.20
N SER A 614 13.28 14.15 -15.92
CA SER A 614 14.34 13.91 -14.92
C SER A 614 14.65 12.43 -14.78
N SER A 615 13.63 11.57 -14.87
CA SER A 615 13.80 10.12 -14.79
C SER A 615 12.68 9.37 -15.51
N ILE A 616 13.04 8.16 -15.96
CA ILE A 616 12.12 7.14 -16.46
C ILE A 616 12.51 5.84 -15.77
N HIS A 617 11.56 5.16 -15.12
CA HIS A 617 11.81 3.83 -14.58
C HIS A 617 12.23 2.88 -15.71
N SER A 618 13.39 2.23 -15.55
CA SER A 618 13.98 1.36 -16.56
C SER A 618 14.12 2.06 -17.93
N GLY A 619 14.64 3.28 -17.93
CA GLY A 619 14.90 4.05 -19.15
C GLY A 619 15.86 5.20 -18.93
N ALA A 620 16.16 5.91 -20.02
CA ALA A 620 16.90 7.17 -19.99
C ALA A 620 15.98 8.35 -20.29
N ALA A 621 16.21 9.46 -19.59
CA ALA A 621 15.42 10.69 -19.67
C ALA A 621 15.76 11.59 -20.88
N CYS A 622 16.23 11.02 -21.98
CA CYS A 622 16.69 11.73 -23.17
C CYS A 622 16.45 10.89 -24.43
N THR A 623 16.44 11.52 -25.62
CA THR A 623 16.46 10.75 -26.87
C THR A 623 17.76 9.96 -26.99
N LEU A 624 17.67 8.65 -27.25
CA LEU A 624 18.84 7.77 -27.37
C LEU A 624 19.35 7.66 -28.81
N THR A 625 20.68 7.53 -28.94
CA THR A 625 21.39 7.25 -30.20
C THR A 625 22.49 6.22 -30.00
N GLY A 626 22.88 5.56 -31.09
CA GLY A 626 24.00 4.60 -31.08
C GLY A 626 23.72 3.30 -30.32
N ALA A 627 22.45 2.90 -30.17
CA ALA A 627 22.06 1.60 -29.61
C ALA A 627 22.67 0.42 -30.40
N ASP A 628 22.89 -0.69 -29.72
CA ASP A 628 23.30 -1.97 -30.32
C ASP A 628 22.77 -3.15 -29.50
N ALA A 629 23.16 -4.38 -29.84
CA ALA A 629 22.65 -5.59 -29.18
C ALA A 629 23.03 -5.71 -27.69
N SER A 630 24.00 -4.93 -27.23
CA SER A 630 24.49 -4.97 -25.84
C SER A 630 24.16 -3.73 -25.05
N PHE A 631 23.65 -2.66 -25.68
CA PHE A 631 23.43 -1.37 -25.05
C PHE A 631 22.22 -0.63 -25.64
N ALA A 632 21.42 -0.01 -24.78
CA ALA A 632 20.25 0.79 -25.16
C ALA A 632 20.62 2.09 -25.92
N GLY A 633 21.88 2.54 -25.81
CA GLY A 633 22.41 3.72 -26.50
C GLY A 633 22.90 4.79 -25.52
N ARG A 634 23.08 6.01 -26.00
CA ARG A 634 23.47 7.18 -25.19
C ARG A 634 22.59 8.38 -25.55
N CYS A 635 22.54 9.40 -24.71
CA CYS A 635 21.81 10.62 -25.04
C CYS A 635 22.31 11.25 -26.36
N SER A 636 21.37 11.65 -27.20
CA SER A 636 21.61 12.60 -28.30
C SER A 636 22.21 13.90 -27.74
N GLY A 637 23.01 14.60 -28.54
CA GLY A 637 23.75 15.81 -28.10
C GLY A 637 25.06 15.53 -27.36
N GLY A 638 25.20 14.37 -26.70
CA GLY A 638 26.45 13.95 -26.04
C GLY A 638 27.60 13.62 -27.00
N LEU A 639 28.83 13.51 -26.48
CA LEU A 639 30.00 13.18 -27.28
C LEU A 639 29.95 11.73 -27.81
N SER A 640 30.61 11.49 -28.95
CA SER A 640 30.64 10.15 -29.56
C SER A 640 31.34 9.08 -28.70
N GLY A 641 32.14 9.52 -27.71
CA GLY A 641 32.85 8.67 -26.77
C GLY A 641 32.10 8.43 -25.46
N ASP A 642 30.91 9.03 -25.28
CA ASP A 642 30.12 8.82 -24.07
C ASP A 642 29.74 7.35 -23.92
N GLU A 643 29.77 6.84 -22.69
CA GLU A 643 29.29 5.50 -22.39
C GLU A 643 27.82 5.35 -22.76
N LYS A 644 27.47 4.12 -23.15
CA LYS A 644 26.09 3.76 -23.48
C LYS A 644 25.45 3.12 -22.26
N TYR A 645 24.15 3.36 -22.10
CA TYR A 645 23.32 2.71 -21.12
C TYR A 645 23.18 1.21 -21.41
N LEU A 646 23.20 0.42 -20.35
CA LEU A 646 22.86 -0.99 -20.37
C LEU A 646 21.43 -1.22 -20.91
N PRO A 647 21.12 -2.41 -21.43
CA PRO A 647 19.77 -2.77 -21.79
C PRO A 647 18.83 -2.61 -20.60
N PHE A 648 17.69 -1.98 -20.82
CA PHE A 648 16.73 -1.75 -19.76
C PHE A 648 15.87 -2.98 -19.53
N THR A 649 15.59 -3.28 -18.26
CA THR A 649 14.74 -4.39 -17.84
C THR A 649 13.72 -3.93 -16.82
N ILE A 650 12.54 -4.55 -16.79
CA ILE A 650 11.51 -4.28 -15.79
C ILE A 650 10.94 -5.61 -15.23
N PRO A 651 10.82 -5.78 -13.90
CA PRO A 651 10.15 -6.96 -13.36
C PRO A 651 8.66 -6.99 -13.73
N ALA A 652 8.11 -8.20 -13.85
CA ALA A 652 6.76 -8.45 -14.36
C ALA A 652 5.62 -7.74 -13.58
N ASP A 653 5.86 -7.35 -12.35
CA ASP A 653 4.91 -6.81 -11.37
C ASP A 653 5.14 -5.32 -11.05
N VAL A 654 6.07 -4.64 -11.71
CA VAL A 654 6.42 -3.25 -11.38
C VAL A 654 5.82 -2.24 -12.37
N ARG A 655 5.32 -1.11 -11.85
CA ARG A 655 4.81 0.02 -12.66
C ARG A 655 5.92 0.81 -13.38
N LEU A 656 5.58 1.50 -14.47
CA LEU A 656 6.44 2.56 -15.02
C LEU A 656 6.19 3.88 -14.28
N GLU A 657 7.23 4.67 -14.08
CA GLU A 657 7.14 6.02 -13.52
C GLU A 657 8.04 6.98 -14.29
N VAL A 658 7.51 8.16 -14.60
CA VAL A 658 8.22 9.23 -15.32
C VAL A 658 8.08 10.52 -14.52
N SER A 659 9.19 11.23 -14.33
CA SER A 659 9.23 12.52 -13.63
C SER A 659 9.72 13.64 -14.55
N PHE A 660 9.18 14.85 -14.36
CA PHE A 660 9.45 16.04 -15.15
C PHE A 660 10.00 17.18 -14.28
N SER A 661 10.67 18.14 -14.91
CA SER A 661 11.21 19.32 -14.22
C SER A 661 10.18 20.42 -13.94
N GLN A 662 9.00 20.37 -14.56
CA GLN A 662 7.98 21.44 -14.46
C GLN A 662 6.57 20.85 -14.25
N PRO A 663 5.63 21.67 -13.73
CA PRO A 663 4.21 21.34 -13.78
C PRO A 663 3.72 21.05 -15.20
N MET A 664 3.00 19.94 -15.35
CA MET A 664 2.53 19.41 -16.63
C MET A 664 1.04 19.69 -16.88
N ASP A 665 0.67 19.98 -18.13
CA ASP A 665 -0.74 19.97 -18.53
C ASP A 665 -1.21 18.51 -18.67
N LEU A 666 -1.92 18.03 -17.65
CA LEU A 666 -2.36 16.64 -17.58
C LEU A 666 -3.27 16.23 -18.74
N SER A 667 -3.98 17.19 -19.36
CA SER A 667 -4.83 16.90 -20.53
C SER A 667 -4.03 16.49 -21.76
N THR A 668 -2.71 16.77 -21.78
CA THR A 668 -1.80 16.37 -22.85
C THR A 668 -1.18 15.00 -22.63
N LEU A 669 -1.21 14.47 -21.40
CA LEU A 669 -0.70 13.15 -21.03
C LEU A 669 -1.70 12.05 -21.44
N THR A 670 -1.90 11.90 -22.74
CA THR A 670 -2.88 10.95 -23.30
C THR A 670 -2.24 9.61 -23.62
N LEU A 671 -2.73 8.54 -22.98
CA LEU A 671 -2.30 7.16 -23.26
C LEU A 671 -2.77 6.72 -24.67
N GLY A 672 -1.89 6.06 -25.41
CA GLY A 672 -2.19 5.52 -26.74
C GLY A 672 -3.16 4.34 -26.70
N SER A 673 -4.17 4.35 -27.57
CA SER A 673 -5.17 3.27 -27.70
C SER A 673 -4.88 2.28 -28.85
N ALA A 674 -3.80 2.53 -29.60
CA ALA A 674 -3.32 1.72 -30.70
C ALA A 674 -1.84 2.04 -30.99
N CYS A 675 -1.12 1.14 -31.65
CA CYS A 675 0.27 1.35 -32.06
C CYS A 675 0.46 2.72 -32.76
N GLY A 676 1.41 3.51 -32.26
CA GLY A 676 1.77 4.82 -32.79
C GLY A 676 0.80 5.96 -32.48
N SER A 677 -0.23 5.74 -31.66
CA SER A 677 -1.19 6.77 -31.22
C SER A 677 -0.95 7.22 -29.78
N GLY A 678 -1.50 8.37 -29.39
CA GLY A 678 -1.32 8.97 -28.07
C GLY A 678 -0.02 9.76 -27.92
N ALA A 679 0.04 10.56 -26.85
CA ALA A 679 1.22 11.33 -26.44
C ALA A 679 2.16 10.51 -25.54
N VAL A 680 1.57 9.61 -24.72
CA VAL A 680 2.27 8.57 -23.96
C VAL A 680 1.92 7.23 -24.59
N ARG A 681 2.92 6.48 -25.06
CA ARG A 681 2.70 5.20 -25.73
C ARG A 681 3.43 4.09 -25.00
N VAL A 682 2.69 3.07 -24.57
CA VAL A 682 3.24 1.84 -24.00
C VAL A 682 2.85 0.71 -24.93
N GLU A 683 3.85 0.13 -25.59
CA GLU A 683 3.65 -0.75 -26.75
C GLU A 683 4.40 -2.08 -26.55
N GLU A 684 3.77 -3.19 -26.91
CA GLU A 684 4.40 -4.51 -27.03
C GLU A 684 5.08 -4.62 -28.40
N LEU A 685 6.28 -5.20 -28.45
CA LEU A 685 7.09 -5.35 -29.65
C LEU A 685 7.25 -6.81 -30.10
N ASP A 686 7.36 -7.01 -31.42
CA ASP A 686 7.88 -8.26 -31.97
C ASP A 686 9.42 -8.35 -31.87
N GLY A 687 9.99 -9.52 -32.16
CA GLY A 687 11.45 -9.72 -32.21
C GLY A 687 12.18 -8.91 -33.30
N GLY A 688 11.47 -8.11 -34.11
CA GLY A 688 12.00 -7.14 -35.05
C GLY A 688 11.89 -5.67 -34.57
N GLY A 689 11.33 -5.43 -33.39
CA GLY A 689 11.11 -4.11 -32.79
C GLY A 689 9.88 -3.35 -33.32
N ALA A 690 9.00 -4.01 -34.08
CA ALA A 690 7.75 -3.42 -34.54
C ALA A 690 6.66 -3.58 -33.48
N CYS A 691 5.80 -2.57 -33.34
CA CYS A 691 4.67 -2.64 -32.41
C CYS A 691 3.65 -3.68 -32.89
N VAL A 692 3.28 -4.61 -32.00
CA VAL A 692 2.25 -5.62 -32.24
C VAL A 692 0.94 -5.33 -31.51
N GLY A 693 1.00 -4.51 -30.46
CA GLY A 693 -0.14 -4.10 -29.65
C GLY A 693 0.22 -2.98 -28.67
N VAL A 694 -0.79 -2.37 -28.08
CA VAL A 694 -0.61 -1.51 -26.90
C VAL A 694 -0.71 -2.36 -25.65
N VAL A 695 -0.01 -1.94 -24.60
CA VAL A 695 -0.16 -2.54 -23.27
C VAL A 695 -1.38 -1.90 -22.62
N ASP A 696 -2.37 -2.72 -22.29
CA ASP A 696 -3.53 -2.26 -21.56
C ASP A 696 -3.14 -1.95 -20.10
N GLY A 697 -3.56 -0.79 -19.58
CA GLY A 697 -3.25 -0.35 -18.23
C GLY A 697 -3.76 1.05 -17.96
N SER A 698 -3.45 1.56 -16.77
CA SER A 698 -3.97 2.83 -16.25
C SER A 698 -2.85 3.84 -16.12
N LEU A 699 -3.10 5.07 -16.58
CA LEU A 699 -2.15 6.19 -16.50
C LEU A 699 -2.61 7.18 -15.44
N ILE A 700 -1.84 7.30 -14.36
CA ILE A 700 -2.15 8.18 -13.23
C ILE A 700 -1.14 9.32 -13.25
N ALA A 701 -1.62 10.54 -13.46
CA ALA A 701 -0.79 11.72 -13.59
C ALA A 701 -0.87 12.63 -12.37
N ASP A 702 0.27 13.22 -12.03
CA ASP A 702 0.51 14.15 -10.94
C ASP A 702 1.17 15.41 -11.53
N THR A 703 1.33 16.47 -10.74
CA THR A 703 1.83 17.78 -11.17
C THR A 703 3.12 17.68 -11.99
N ARG A 704 4.09 16.87 -11.58
CA ARG A 704 5.39 16.69 -12.27
C ARG A 704 5.75 15.24 -12.56
N SER A 705 4.78 14.33 -12.59
CA SER A 705 5.06 12.93 -12.89
C SER A 705 3.83 12.20 -13.42
N PHE A 706 4.01 11.06 -14.06
CA PHE A 706 2.94 10.10 -14.22
C PHE A 706 3.44 8.69 -13.96
N LYS A 707 2.50 7.81 -13.59
CA LYS A 707 2.71 6.37 -13.43
C LYS A 707 1.86 5.63 -14.46
N PHE A 708 2.36 4.51 -14.97
CA PHE A 708 1.60 3.58 -15.78
C PHE A 708 1.63 2.19 -15.15
N VAL A 709 0.44 1.66 -14.83
CA VAL A 709 0.26 0.35 -14.20
C VAL A 709 -0.35 -0.60 -15.25
N PRO A 710 0.37 -1.63 -15.74
CA PRO A 710 -0.18 -2.61 -16.66
C PRO A 710 -1.27 -3.45 -16.00
N ARG A 711 -2.37 -3.72 -16.71
CA ARG A 711 -3.51 -4.49 -16.17
C ARG A 711 -3.14 -5.93 -15.82
N ASN A 712 -2.33 -6.59 -16.65
CA ASN A 712 -1.98 -8.01 -16.50
C ASN A 712 -0.49 -8.19 -16.11
N GLY A 713 0.15 -7.14 -15.60
CA GLY A 713 1.61 -7.08 -15.47
C GLY A 713 2.32 -7.16 -16.84
N TRP A 714 3.64 -7.35 -16.79
CA TRP A 714 4.45 -7.58 -17.98
C TRP A 714 4.69 -9.07 -18.21
N VAL A 715 4.65 -9.50 -19.47
CA VAL A 715 4.98 -10.88 -19.85
C VAL A 715 6.49 -11.07 -19.91
N GLU A 716 7.05 -11.92 -19.04
CA GLU A 716 8.49 -12.23 -18.99
C GLU A 716 9.06 -12.58 -20.38
N GLY A 717 10.22 -12.02 -20.70
CA GLY A 717 10.94 -12.22 -21.95
C GLY A 717 10.38 -11.45 -23.15
N THR A 718 9.33 -10.66 -22.95
CA THR A 718 8.72 -9.81 -24.00
C THR A 718 9.35 -8.43 -23.99
N ASP A 719 9.57 -7.86 -25.18
CA ASP A 719 10.08 -6.50 -25.35
C ASP A 719 8.95 -5.49 -25.45
N TYR A 720 9.11 -4.38 -24.75
CA TYR A 720 8.15 -3.28 -24.72
C TYR A 720 8.83 -1.96 -25.05
N ARG A 721 8.03 -0.96 -25.42
CA ARG A 721 8.48 0.39 -25.73
C ARG A 721 7.63 1.44 -25.02
N LEU A 722 8.30 2.34 -24.30
CA LEU A 722 7.73 3.62 -23.86
C LEU A 722 8.14 4.72 -24.86
N THR A 723 7.16 5.46 -25.37
CA THR A 723 7.39 6.66 -26.19
C THR A 723 6.72 7.87 -25.56
N LEU A 724 7.49 8.93 -25.34
CA LEU A 724 7.01 10.25 -24.92
C LEU A 724 7.10 11.20 -26.10
N VAL A 725 5.94 11.71 -26.54
CA VAL A 725 5.86 12.59 -27.72
C VAL A 725 6.27 14.01 -27.33
N ALA A 726 7.40 14.44 -27.89
CA ALA A 726 7.91 15.79 -27.74
C ALA A 726 7.36 16.72 -28.83
N GLY A 727 7.47 18.04 -28.60
CA GLY A 727 7.12 19.03 -29.61
C GLY A 727 8.28 19.36 -30.54
N ALA A 728 7.94 19.98 -31.67
CA ALA A 728 8.91 20.40 -32.69
C ALA A 728 9.26 21.91 -32.64
N ASN A 729 8.62 22.67 -31.75
CA ASN A 729 8.75 24.12 -31.61
C ASN A 729 8.27 24.56 -30.21
N THR A 730 8.15 25.85 -29.96
CA THR A 730 7.85 26.41 -28.63
C THR A 730 6.36 26.56 -28.31
N SER A 731 5.49 26.04 -29.16
CA SER A 731 4.03 26.08 -28.98
C SER A 731 3.49 24.65 -28.96
N CYS A 732 2.76 24.31 -27.91
CA CYS A 732 2.14 23.00 -27.75
C CYS A 732 1.23 22.65 -28.94
N GLY A 733 1.61 21.62 -29.68
CA GLY A 733 0.86 21.03 -30.78
C GLY A 733 -0.12 19.94 -30.31
N ALA A 734 -1.01 19.52 -31.21
CA ALA A 734 -1.95 18.43 -30.92
C ALA A 734 -1.21 17.09 -30.78
N GLY A 735 -1.39 16.42 -29.63
CA GLY A 735 -0.78 15.11 -29.35
C GLY A 735 0.66 15.18 -28.83
N GLU A 736 1.16 16.37 -28.50
CA GLU A 736 2.44 16.58 -27.83
C GLU A 736 2.23 16.63 -26.31
N ILE A 737 3.25 16.22 -25.53
CA ILE A 737 3.26 16.40 -24.07
C ILE A 737 3.72 17.82 -23.76
N CYS A 738 3.00 18.54 -22.90
CA CYS A 738 3.26 19.96 -22.63
C CYS A 738 3.20 20.33 -21.14
N SER A 739 3.94 21.37 -20.77
CA SER A 739 3.81 22.00 -19.45
C SER A 739 2.51 22.79 -19.34
N GLU A 740 2.12 23.16 -18.12
CA GLU A 740 0.96 24.04 -17.89
C GLU A 740 1.10 25.43 -18.54
N ASN A 741 2.33 25.87 -18.83
CA ASN A 741 2.60 27.09 -19.61
C ASN A 741 2.34 26.92 -21.13
N GLY A 742 1.93 25.74 -21.58
CA GLY A 742 1.69 25.43 -22.99
C GLY A 742 2.96 25.28 -23.82
N ILE A 743 4.09 24.95 -23.18
CA ILE A 743 5.37 24.71 -23.83
C ILE A 743 5.60 23.20 -23.93
N PRO A 744 5.94 22.65 -25.10
CA PRO A 744 6.09 21.21 -25.26
C PRO A 744 7.40 20.67 -24.64
N LEU A 745 7.37 19.37 -24.31
CA LEU A 745 8.49 18.61 -23.78
C LEU A 745 9.76 18.78 -24.64
N ASN A 746 10.87 19.13 -24.00
CA ASN A 746 12.21 19.14 -24.58
C ASN A 746 12.85 17.74 -24.41
N PRO A 747 13.08 17.00 -25.50
CA PRO A 747 13.63 15.65 -25.44
C PRO A 747 15.17 15.61 -25.48
N ASP A 748 15.83 16.74 -25.73
CA ASP A 748 17.28 16.87 -25.90
C ASP A 748 17.84 18.02 -25.04
N PRO A 749 17.86 17.86 -23.70
CA PRO A 749 18.29 18.91 -22.80
C PRO A 749 19.77 19.29 -22.97
N ILE A 750 20.59 18.44 -23.61
CA ILE A 750 22.04 18.66 -23.82
C ILE A 750 22.30 19.71 -24.91
N ASN A 751 21.31 20.03 -25.75
CA ASN A 751 21.43 21.05 -26.78
C ASN A 751 20.81 22.41 -26.40
N GLY A 752 20.38 22.58 -25.15
CA GLY A 752 19.89 23.85 -24.60
C GLY A 752 18.39 23.85 -24.27
N GLY A 753 17.97 24.86 -23.49
CA GLY A 753 16.59 25.00 -23.00
C GLY A 753 15.77 26.14 -23.63
N GLN A 754 16.35 26.95 -24.54
CA GLN A 754 15.73 28.20 -25.01
C GLN A 754 14.75 28.03 -26.19
N SER A 755 14.06 29.13 -26.50
CA SER A 755 12.95 29.21 -27.46
C SER A 755 13.39 28.84 -28.88
N GLY A 756 13.06 27.60 -29.31
CA GLY A 756 13.39 27.03 -30.62
C GLY A 756 14.00 25.64 -30.54
N ASP A 757 14.42 25.22 -29.34
CA ASP A 757 15.16 23.97 -29.08
C ASP A 757 14.26 22.77 -28.73
N ALA A 758 12.94 22.89 -28.93
CA ALA A 758 12.05 21.72 -29.05
C ALA A 758 12.32 20.96 -30.36
N GLY A 759 13.60 20.70 -30.65
CA GLY A 759 14.10 20.07 -31.85
C GLY A 759 14.77 18.76 -31.45
N GLY A 760 13.98 17.69 -31.38
CA GLY A 760 14.48 16.35 -31.16
C GLY A 760 13.44 15.31 -31.54
N GLY A 761 13.86 14.04 -31.64
CA GLY A 761 12.92 12.94 -31.76
C GLY A 761 12.19 12.71 -30.44
N ASN A 762 11.09 11.97 -30.46
CA ASN A 762 10.44 11.49 -29.23
C ASN A 762 11.47 10.82 -28.31
N ILE A 763 11.26 10.90 -27.00
CA ILE A 763 12.00 10.05 -26.06
C ILE A 763 11.44 8.65 -26.22
N VAL A 764 12.30 7.70 -26.61
CA VAL A 764 11.93 6.31 -26.87
C VAL A 764 12.84 5.40 -26.07
N ASN A 765 12.24 4.64 -25.15
CA ASN A 765 12.94 3.62 -24.37
C ASN A 765 12.34 2.25 -24.68
N THR A 766 13.20 1.30 -25.03
CA THR A 766 12.84 -0.12 -25.18
C THR A 766 13.38 -0.86 -23.96
N PHE A 767 12.54 -1.69 -23.35
CA PHE A 767 12.91 -2.50 -22.19
C PHE A 767 12.34 -3.91 -22.32
N THR A 768 13.01 -4.88 -21.72
CA THR A 768 12.57 -6.28 -21.70
C THR A 768 12.00 -6.62 -20.33
N ALA A 769 10.83 -7.25 -20.31
CA ALA A 769 10.26 -7.75 -19.06
C ALA A 769 11.06 -8.95 -18.53
N VAL A 770 11.35 -8.96 -17.24
CA VAL A 770 12.01 -10.06 -16.53
C VAL A 770 11.09 -10.65 -15.48
N ALA A 771 11.43 -11.82 -14.96
CA ALA A 771 10.69 -12.42 -13.86
C ALA A 771 10.55 -11.43 -12.69
N ALA A 772 9.39 -11.43 -12.03
CA ALA A 772 9.20 -10.72 -10.78
C ALA A 772 10.31 -11.11 -9.78
N ASN A 773 10.76 -10.15 -8.99
CA ASN A 773 11.77 -10.35 -7.99
C ASN A 773 11.42 -9.58 -6.72
N ASN A 774 12.21 -9.77 -5.68
CA ASN A 774 11.99 -9.18 -4.37
C ASN A 774 12.60 -7.77 -4.23
N ASP A 775 13.08 -7.17 -5.34
CA ASP A 775 13.71 -5.87 -5.31
C ASP A 775 12.64 -4.75 -5.32
N VAL A 776 12.87 -3.68 -4.58
CA VAL A 776 11.90 -2.59 -4.42
C VAL A 776 12.37 -1.33 -5.13
N PHE A 777 11.58 -0.84 -6.09
CA PHE A 777 11.83 0.41 -6.80
C PHE A 777 11.36 1.62 -5.99
N LEU A 778 12.27 2.58 -5.75
CA LEU A 778 12.02 3.84 -5.08
C LEU A 778 12.21 5.02 -6.07
N PRO A 779 11.13 5.73 -6.44
CA PRO A 779 11.19 6.88 -7.35
C PRO A 779 11.62 8.16 -6.61
N LEU A 780 12.85 8.20 -6.09
CA LEU A 780 13.31 9.32 -5.28
C LEU A 780 13.42 10.63 -6.08
N LYS A 781 12.78 11.68 -5.57
CA LYS A 781 12.73 13.04 -6.15
C LYS A 781 13.51 14.02 -5.27
N MET A 782 14.14 15.02 -5.88
CA MET A 782 14.89 16.06 -5.15
C MET A 782 13.96 17.19 -4.71
N GLN A 783 13.32 17.05 -3.55
CA GLN A 783 12.37 18.03 -3.02
C GLN A 783 12.81 18.57 -1.65
N PRO A 784 12.44 19.82 -1.30
CA PRO A 784 11.71 20.81 -2.10
C PRO A 784 12.54 21.38 -3.27
N PHE A 785 11.85 21.90 -4.30
CA PHE A 785 12.48 22.47 -5.50
C PHE A 785 12.72 23.97 -5.34
N SER A 786 13.94 24.43 -5.61
CA SER A 786 14.21 25.88 -5.69
C SER A 786 13.75 26.47 -7.02
N ASP A 787 14.19 25.87 -8.13
CA ASP A 787 13.71 26.17 -9.49
C ASP A 787 12.43 25.36 -9.74
N GLN A 788 11.28 25.96 -9.46
CA GLN A 788 9.98 25.28 -9.50
C GLN A 788 9.40 25.21 -10.91
N ASN A 789 9.82 26.12 -11.79
CA ASN A 789 9.41 26.16 -13.19
C ASN A 789 10.43 25.48 -14.13
N GLY A 790 11.54 24.95 -13.62
CA GLY A 790 12.55 24.20 -14.36
C GLY A 790 13.21 25.02 -15.48
N ASN A 791 13.41 26.32 -15.30
CA ASN A 791 14.01 27.20 -16.31
C ASN A 791 15.53 27.35 -16.17
N GLY A 792 16.13 26.76 -15.13
CA GLY A 792 17.56 26.83 -14.84
C GLY A 792 17.98 28.03 -14.01
N TYR A 793 17.06 28.80 -13.41
CA TYR A 793 17.33 29.98 -12.60
C TYR A 793 16.47 29.98 -11.34
N LEU A 794 16.92 30.70 -10.31
CA LEU A 794 16.09 31.01 -9.14
C LEU A 794 15.36 32.34 -9.41
N ASP A 795 14.06 32.27 -9.66
CA ASP A 795 13.22 33.41 -10.03
C ASP A 795 12.74 34.24 -8.83
N ALA A 796 12.30 35.47 -9.12
CA ALA A 796 11.70 36.35 -8.12
C ALA A 796 10.33 35.80 -7.66
N GLY A 797 10.31 35.14 -6.50
CA GLY A 797 9.11 34.52 -5.94
C GLY A 797 9.29 33.03 -5.64
N GLU A 798 10.41 32.45 -6.07
CA GLU A 798 10.85 31.11 -5.68
C GLU A 798 11.71 31.16 -4.41
N THR A 799 11.72 30.05 -3.68
CA THR A 799 12.47 29.90 -2.43
C THR A 799 13.77 29.15 -2.66
N ALA A 800 14.87 29.68 -2.15
CA ALA A 800 16.15 28.99 -2.12
C ALA A 800 16.15 27.87 -1.07
N HIS A 801 16.36 26.62 -1.51
CA HIS A 801 16.39 25.42 -0.66
C HIS A 801 17.80 24.83 -0.61
N SER A 802 18.52 25.12 0.47
CA SER A 802 19.93 24.74 0.64
C SER A 802 20.16 23.23 0.79
N GLU A 803 19.12 22.49 1.17
CA GLU A 803 19.07 21.03 1.27
C GLU A 803 19.20 20.34 -0.09
N ASN A 804 18.90 21.05 -1.18
CA ASN A 804 19.11 20.60 -2.55
C ASN A 804 20.04 21.59 -3.26
N SER A 805 21.32 21.63 -2.88
CA SER A 805 22.27 22.59 -3.44
C SER A 805 23.69 22.07 -3.51
N ALA A 806 24.49 22.64 -4.41
CA ALA A 806 25.92 22.46 -4.49
C ALA A 806 26.63 23.82 -4.37
N GLY A 807 27.28 24.06 -3.23
CA GLY A 807 28.05 25.28 -2.99
C GLY A 807 29.38 25.28 -3.72
N VAL A 808 29.57 26.21 -4.67
CA VAL A 808 30.76 26.27 -5.52
C VAL A 808 31.72 27.38 -5.06
N ALA A 809 33.03 27.11 -5.07
CA ALA A 809 34.07 28.08 -4.79
C ALA A 809 35.12 28.15 -5.91
N VAL A 810 35.58 29.36 -6.25
CA VAL A 810 36.75 29.55 -7.11
C VAL A 810 38.02 29.33 -6.29
N THR A 811 38.78 28.29 -6.61
CA THR A 811 40.04 27.96 -5.92
C THR A 811 41.28 28.44 -6.68
N GLY A 812 41.14 28.75 -7.96
CA GLY A 812 42.24 29.25 -8.78
C GLY A 812 41.87 29.55 -10.21
N VAL A 813 42.86 30.04 -10.96
CA VAL A 813 42.75 30.35 -12.39
C VAL A 813 44.06 29.99 -13.11
N GLY A 814 44.00 29.79 -14.42
CA GLY A 814 45.16 29.44 -15.25
C GLY A 814 45.14 30.02 -16.65
N GLY A 815 46.33 30.06 -17.27
CA GLY A 815 46.52 30.48 -18.67
C GLY A 815 46.15 31.94 -18.91
N ILE A 816 45.26 32.19 -19.87
CA ILE A 816 44.76 33.54 -20.17
C ILE A 816 43.81 34.10 -19.10
N VAL A 817 43.24 33.26 -18.23
CA VAL A 817 42.38 33.72 -17.14
C VAL A 817 43.27 34.09 -15.95
N VAL A 818 43.20 35.35 -15.51
CA VAL A 818 44.04 35.91 -14.43
C VAL A 818 43.26 36.31 -13.18
N GLY A 819 41.93 36.22 -13.23
CA GLY A 819 41.04 36.37 -12.09
C GLY A 819 39.67 35.77 -12.40
N ALA A 820 39.03 35.22 -11.37
CA ALA A 820 37.66 34.72 -11.43
C ALA A 820 37.03 34.87 -10.03
N LEU A 821 35.75 35.21 -9.99
CA LEU A 821 34.93 35.39 -8.80
C LEU A 821 33.50 34.95 -9.15
N ILE A 822 32.79 34.40 -8.18
CA ILE A 822 31.34 34.21 -8.28
C ILE A 822 30.66 35.50 -7.82
N ASP A 823 29.81 36.06 -8.67
CA ASP A 823 29.01 37.24 -8.36
C ASP A 823 27.62 36.82 -7.86
N GLY A 824 27.25 37.22 -6.65
CA GLY A 824 25.98 36.82 -6.04
C GLY A 824 26.04 35.48 -5.31
N ASP A 825 25.04 34.64 -5.53
CA ASP A 825 24.87 33.35 -4.84
C ASP A 825 25.84 32.29 -5.41
N PRO A 826 26.70 31.68 -4.58
CA PRO A 826 27.60 30.61 -5.01
C PRO A 826 26.95 29.23 -5.12
N ASN A 827 25.66 29.08 -4.79
CA ASN A 827 25.00 27.80 -4.82
C ASN A 827 24.36 27.50 -6.19
N ILE A 828 24.60 26.28 -6.67
CA ILE A 828 23.79 25.66 -7.72
C ILE A 828 22.66 24.92 -7.00
N TYR A 829 21.41 25.35 -7.17
CA TYR A 829 20.26 24.64 -6.61
C TYR A 829 19.92 23.46 -7.51
N LEU A 830 19.83 22.27 -6.93
CA LEU A 830 19.66 21.02 -7.63
C LEU A 830 18.18 20.60 -7.68
N SER A 831 17.74 20.05 -8.80
CA SER A 831 16.40 19.50 -9.00
C SER A 831 16.46 18.24 -9.87
N GLY A 832 15.37 17.47 -9.88
CA GLY A 832 15.26 16.23 -10.66
C GLY A 832 14.99 15.01 -9.78
N SER A 833 15.53 13.87 -10.20
CA SER A 833 15.21 12.57 -9.57
C SER A 833 16.42 11.65 -9.60
N LEU A 834 16.59 10.86 -8.54
CA LEU A 834 17.59 9.81 -8.44
C LEU A 834 16.90 8.47 -8.11
N PRO A 835 16.15 7.88 -9.06
CA PRO A 835 15.45 6.63 -8.82
C PRO A 835 16.43 5.50 -8.47
N VAL A 836 16.05 4.66 -7.51
CA VAL A 836 16.86 3.52 -7.07
C VAL A 836 16.04 2.24 -6.99
N THR A 837 16.69 1.10 -7.11
CA THR A 837 16.13 -0.20 -6.75
C THR A 837 16.92 -0.77 -5.58
N VAL A 838 16.23 -1.08 -4.49
CA VAL A 838 16.78 -1.67 -3.27
C VAL A 838 16.65 -3.18 -3.38
N GLY A 839 17.77 -3.90 -3.31
CA GLY A 839 17.78 -5.36 -3.42
C GLY A 839 17.69 -6.08 -2.07
N GLU A 840 17.84 -7.41 -2.12
CA GLU A 840 17.91 -8.25 -0.93
C GLU A 840 19.22 -8.07 -0.13
N PRO A 841 19.22 -8.26 1.20
CA PRO A 841 20.41 -8.13 2.01
C PRO A 841 21.46 -9.19 1.66
N GLU A 842 22.73 -8.78 1.65
CA GLU A 842 23.88 -9.65 1.41
C GLU A 842 24.96 -9.45 2.49
N PRO A 843 25.90 -10.39 2.68
CA PRO A 843 27.01 -10.21 3.62
C PRO A 843 27.83 -8.95 3.30
N ILE A 844 28.29 -8.24 4.32
CA ILE A 844 29.09 -7.02 4.14
C ILE A 844 30.34 -7.30 3.30
N THR A 845 30.50 -6.55 2.21
CA THR A 845 31.68 -6.53 1.34
C THR A 845 32.32 -5.15 1.23
N VAL A 846 31.60 -4.09 1.60
CA VAL A 846 32.08 -2.70 1.56
C VAL A 846 33.10 -2.42 2.67
N ASP A 847 34.14 -1.65 2.36
CA ASP A 847 35.10 -1.14 3.34
C ASP A 847 34.67 0.23 3.88
N GLY A 848 34.19 0.26 5.13
CA GLY A 848 33.72 1.47 5.82
C GLY A 848 34.74 2.61 5.87
N LEU A 849 36.06 2.31 5.86
CA LEU A 849 37.10 3.34 5.87
C LEU A 849 37.06 4.24 4.63
N THR A 850 36.59 3.70 3.49
CA THR A 850 36.39 4.44 2.24
C THR A 850 35.36 5.56 2.40
N TRP A 851 34.40 5.36 3.30
CA TRP A 851 33.25 6.22 3.54
C TRP A 851 33.37 7.03 4.84
N GLY A 852 34.55 7.00 5.47
CA GLY A 852 34.80 7.72 6.72
C GLY A 852 33.99 7.19 7.91
N MET A 853 33.62 5.90 7.91
CA MET A 853 32.76 5.29 8.94
C MET A 853 33.27 3.93 9.42
N THR A 854 32.76 3.49 10.56
CA THR A 854 32.90 2.10 11.01
C THR A 854 31.58 1.39 10.75
N ILE A 855 31.57 0.41 9.86
CA ILE A 855 30.37 -0.38 9.56
C ILE A 855 30.05 -1.30 10.75
N ALA A 856 28.78 -1.35 11.13
CA ALA A 856 28.22 -2.29 12.11
C ALA A 856 27.38 -3.38 11.42
N GLY A 857 26.89 -4.35 12.20
CA GLY A 857 26.07 -5.45 11.68
C GLY A 857 26.84 -6.51 10.88
N THR A 858 26.11 -7.39 10.19
CA THR A 858 26.66 -8.48 9.36
C THR A 858 26.27 -8.40 7.89
N SER A 859 25.35 -7.51 7.56
CA SER A 859 24.66 -7.47 6.27
C SER A 859 24.67 -6.04 5.70
N GLN A 860 24.68 -5.92 4.38
CA GLN A 860 24.52 -4.69 3.62
C GLN A 860 23.38 -4.88 2.62
N ILE A 861 22.72 -3.80 2.21
CA ILE A 861 21.67 -3.87 1.20
C ILE A 861 22.18 -3.22 -0.08
N PRO A 862 22.28 -3.95 -1.21
CA PRO A 862 22.70 -3.37 -2.47
C PRO A 862 21.60 -2.46 -3.02
N VAL A 863 22.02 -1.31 -3.55
CA VAL A 863 21.12 -0.32 -4.16
C VAL A 863 21.58 -0.05 -5.58
N THR A 864 20.75 -0.33 -6.57
CA THR A 864 21.02 0.04 -7.96
C THR A 864 20.49 1.44 -8.23
N VAL A 865 21.35 2.35 -8.68
CA VAL A 865 20.96 3.71 -9.07
C VAL A 865 20.62 3.71 -10.55
N HIS A 866 19.36 4.04 -10.87
CA HIS A 866 18.87 4.06 -12.24
C HIS A 866 19.28 5.35 -12.97
N PRO A 867 19.35 5.33 -14.33
CA PRO A 867 19.65 6.51 -15.10
C PRO A 867 18.65 7.66 -14.88
N GLY A 868 19.06 8.63 -14.07
CA GLY A 868 18.39 9.92 -13.88
C GLY A 868 19.26 11.08 -14.35
N ILE A 869 18.63 12.24 -14.50
CA ILE A 869 19.28 13.51 -14.77
C ILE A 869 18.97 14.46 -13.61
N ILE A 870 20.03 15.00 -13.01
CA ILE A 870 19.96 16.08 -12.03
C ILE A 870 20.22 17.39 -12.77
N TYR A 871 19.30 18.34 -12.61
CA TYR A 871 19.42 19.69 -13.15
C TYR A 871 19.89 20.64 -12.06
N GLY A 872 20.60 21.69 -12.43
CA GLY A 872 21.11 22.68 -11.49
C GLY A 872 20.96 24.10 -12.04
N THR A 873 20.66 25.05 -11.15
CA THR A 873 20.50 26.46 -11.53
C THR A 873 21.81 27.10 -11.95
N SER A 874 21.70 28.16 -12.75
CA SER A 874 22.82 28.98 -13.18
C SER A 874 23.51 29.70 -12.02
N ILE A 875 24.83 29.75 -12.06
CA ILE A 875 25.64 30.68 -11.27
C ILE A 875 26.20 31.78 -12.17
N ARG A 876 26.56 32.93 -11.58
CA ARG A 876 27.15 34.05 -12.30
C ARG A 876 28.64 34.18 -11.99
N LEU A 877 29.44 34.23 -13.05
CA LEU A 877 30.89 34.34 -12.98
C LEU A 877 31.37 35.69 -13.52
N ASP A 878 32.21 36.35 -12.73
CA ASP A 878 33.00 37.50 -13.13
C ASP A 878 34.45 37.06 -13.31
N THR A 879 34.97 37.19 -14.52
CA THR A 879 36.32 36.74 -14.88
C THR A 879 37.15 37.86 -15.47
N THR A 880 38.47 37.72 -15.41
CA THR A 880 39.41 38.65 -16.01
C THR A 880 40.39 37.89 -16.88
N ALA A 881 40.42 38.24 -18.16
CA ALA A 881 41.33 37.63 -19.13
C ALA A 881 42.51 38.55 -19.47
N ARG A 882 43.68 37.97 -19.76
CA ARG A 882 44.90 38.69 -20.14
C ARG A 882 45.50 38.10 -21.41
N VAL A 883 45.43 38.87 -22.49
CA VAL A 883 46.05 38.53 -23.78
C VAL A 883 47.23 39.49 -24.07
N ILE A 884 46.93 40.79 -24.24
CA ILE A 884 47.92 41.89 -24.35
C ILE A 884 47.63 42.96 -23.30
N VAL A 885 46.34 43.25 -23.10
CA VAL A 885 45.77 44.05 -22.01
C VAL A 885 44.87 43.18 -21.16
N THR A 886 44.59 43.63 -19.94
CA THR A 886 43.62 42.98 -19.03
C THR A 886 42.21 43.39 -19.44
N ILE A 887 41.33 42.41 -19.64
CA ILE A 887 39.95 42.61 -20.08
C ILE A 887 39.02 41.96 -19.06
N PRO A 888 38.14 42.73 -18.38
CA PRO A 888 37.10 42.16 -17.54
C PRO A 888 36.00 41.56 -18.41
N ILE A 889 35.50 40.39 -18.01
CA ILE A 889 34.38 39.67 -18.60
C ILE A 889 33.42 39.43 -17.44
N ASN A 890 32.37 40.24 -17.37
CA ASN A 890 31.45 40.22 -16.24
C ASN A 890 30.10 39.64 -16.66
N ASN A 891 29.33 39.15 -15.69
CA ASN A 891 27.99 38.60 -15.87
C ASN A 891 27.95 37.39 -16.83
N VAL A 892 28.88 36.45 -16.67
CA VAL A 892 28.83 35.17 -17.39
C VAL A 892 27.90 34.24 -16.61
N ASP A 893 26.68 34.05 -17.10
CA ASP A 893 25.76 33.06 -16.55
C ASP A 893 26.12 31.67 -17.12
N THR A 894 26.21 30.66 -16.25
CA THR A 894 26.49 29.28 -16.67
C THR A 894 25.30 28.62 -17.37
N GLY A 895 24.09 29.18 -17.21
CA GLY A 895 22.85 28.53 -17.62
C GLY A 895 22.58 27.28 -16.77
N VAL A 896 21.63 26.46 -17.22
CA VAL A 896 21.32 25.19 -16.56
C VAL A 896 22.53 24.26 -16.59
N SER A 897 22.92 23.74 -15.43
CA SER A 897 23.88 22.64 -15.35
C SER A 897 23.14 21.31 -15.38
N ILE A 898 23.62 20.36 -16.16
CA ILE A 898 23.00 19.04 -16.30
C ILE A 898 24.01 17.99 -15.84
N LEU A 899 23.61 17.17 -14.88
CA LEU A 899 24.38 16.05 -14.36
C LEU A 899 23.69 14.75 -14.74
N ARG A 900 24.29 14.00 -15.66
CA ARG A 900 23.75 12.73 -16.17
C ARG A 900 24.51 11.56 -15.56
N LEU A 901 23.79 10.56 -15.06
CA LEU A 901 24.41 9.35 -14.54
C LEU A 901 25.18 8.61 -15.64
N ARG A 902 26.40 8.18 -15.33
CA ARG A 902 27.32 7.48 -16.23
C ARG A 902 27.58 6.05 -15.73
N GLN A 903 27.26 5.07 -16.57
CA GLN A 903 27.55 3.65 -16.32
C GLN A 903 28.97 3.30 -16.77
N ALA A 904 29.96 3.80 -16.01
CA ALA A 904 31.37 3.66 -16.32
C ALA A 904 31.78 2.17 -16.40
N GLY A 905 32.45 1.78 -17.49
CA GLY A 905 32.88 0.39 -17.69
C GLY A 905 31.79 -0.57 -18.16
N GLY A 906 30.56 -0.08 -18.38
CA GLY A 906 29.43 -0.93 -18.78
C GLY A 906 28.80 -1.69 -17.61
N GLU A 907 28.87 -1.14 -16.40
CA GLU A 907 28.28 -1.69 -15.19
C GLU A 907 27.23 -0.72 -14.63
N PRO A 908 26.19 -1.21 -13.94
CA PRO A 908 25.23 -0.36 -13.24
C PRO A 908 25.94 0.44 -12.14
N VAL A 909 25.39 1.60 -11.79
CA VAL A 909 25.88 2.37 -10.64
C VAL A 909 25.28 1.74 -9.39
N THR A 910 26.14 1.22 -8.51
CA THR A 910 25.73 0.55 -7.27
C THR A 910 26.10 1.38 -6.05
N GLY A 911 25.16 1.52 -5.14
CA GLY A 911 25.35 2.00 -3.77
C GLY A 911 24.94 0.92 -2.76
N TYR A 912 25.01 1.26 -1.48
CA TYR A 912 24.64 0.36 -0.39
C TYR A 912 23.93 1.11 0.73
N ILE A 913 23.00 0.42 1.41
CA ILE A 913 22.50 0.84 2.73
C ILE A 913 23.19 -0.04 3.78
N VAL A 914 23.83 0.60 4.77
CA VAL A 914 24.62 -0.07 5.80
C VAL A 914 24.38 0.53 7.19
N GLU A 915 24.62 -0.26 8.23
CA GLU A 915 24.63 0.22 9.62
C GLU A 915 25.99 0.87 9.95
N GLU A 916 25.99 2.01 10.65
CA GLU A 916 27.20 2.68 11.13
C GLU A 916 27.28 2.64 12.67
N GLU A 917 28.44 2.28 13.21
CA GLU A 917 28.65 2.18 14.65
C GLU A 917 28.43 3.53 15.35
N GLY A 918 27.42 3.59 16.23
CA GLY A 918 27.09 4.78 17.00
C GLY A 918 26.19 5.80 16.29
N VAL A 919 25.68 5.47 15.10
CA VAL A 919 24.66 6.23 14.37
C VAL A 919 23.36 5.43 14.39
N ALA A 920 22.24 6.10 14.65
CA ALA A 920 20.94 5.43 14.80
C ALA A 920 20.35 5.05 13.44
N GLU A 921 20.42 5.98 12.48
CA GLU A 921 19.87 5.81 11.14
C GLU A 921 20.84 5.02 10.23
N PRO A 922 20.34 4.05 9.45
CA PRO A 922 21.17 3.41 8.44
C PRO A 922 21.64 4.42 7.39
N GLN A 923 22.83 4.19 6.84
CA GLN A 923 23.49 5.12 5.93
C GLN A 923 23.40 4.62 4.49
N PHE A 924 22.87 5.47 3.60
CA PHE A 924 23.01 5.28 2.15
C PHE A 924 24.36 5.82 1.68
N ILE A 925 25.10 5.00 0.97
CA ILE A 925 26.40 5.32 0.39
C ILE A 925 26.43 4.99 -1.10
N ALA A 926 26.93 5.91 -1.92
CA ALA A 926 27.09 5.68 -3.36
C ALA A 926 28.22 6.52 -3.95
N GLN A 927 28.86 5.98 -4.99
CA GLN A 927 29.78 6.74 -5.83
C GLN A 927 29.07 7.03 -7.14
N LEU A 928 28.72 8.30 -7.34
CA LEU A 928 28.07 8.75 -8.56
C LEU A 928 29.13 9.15 -9.57
N ASP A 929 29.24 8.35 -10.62
CA ASP A 929 29.94 8.73 -11.85
C ASP A 929 28.97 9.51 -12.73
N LEU A 930 29.31 10.76 -13.04
CA LEU A 930 28.44 11.72 -13.71
C LEU A 930 29.10 12.33 -14.95
N TYR A 931 28.28 12.72 -15.90
CA TYR A 931 28.63 13.70 -16.93
C TYR A 931 28.02 15.05 -16.58
N MET A 932 28.86 16.10 -16.62
CA MET A 932 28.42 17.49 -16.47
C MET A 932 28.39 18.18 -17.84
N ASP A 933 27.24 18.78 -18.14
CA ASP A 933 26.96 19.59 -19.32
C ASP A 933 26.49 20.98 -18.87
N ALA A 934 26.92 22.03 -19.58
CA ALA A 934 26.42 23.40 -19.41
C ALA A 934 26.09 23.96 -20.81
N PRO A 935 24.99 23.52 -21.43
CA PRO A 935 24.71 23.75 -22.85
C PRO A 935 24.40 25.21 -23.17
N ASP A 936 23.81 25.92 -22.21
CA ASP A 936 23.42 27.32 -22.36
C ASP A 936 24.54 28.30 -21.95
N MET A 937 25.73 27.82 -21.59
CA MET A 937 26.83 28.69 -21.18
C MET A 937 27.45 29.40 -22.39
N VAL A 938 27.21 30.71 -22.49
CA VAL A 938 27.79 31.56 -23.54
C VAL A 938 28.79 32.53 -22.94
N ILE A 939 30.05 32.45 -23.37
CA ILE A 939 31.12 33.35 -22.93
C ILE A 939 31.55 34.24 -24.10
N GLU A 940 31.33 35.55 -23.96
CA GLU A 940 31.74 36.55 -24.95
C GLU A 940 32.62 37.65 -24.36
N VAL A 941 33.70 38.01 -25.07
CA VAL A 941 34.56 39.14 -24.72
C VAL A 941 34.22 40.33 -25.61
N LEU A 942 33.84 41.45 -24.98
CA LEU A 942 33.42 42.70 -25.65
C LEU A 942 32.26 42.51 -26.67
N GLY A 943 31.45 41.45 -26.52
CA GLY A 943 30.32 41.13 -27.39
C GLY A 943 30.68 40.72 -28.82
N VAL A 944 31.95 40.37 -29.08
CA VAL A 944 32.44 40.04 -30.44
C VAL A 944 33.41 38.85 -30.51
N ILE A 945 33.98 38.41 -29.39
CA ILE A 945 34.89 37.25 -29.35
C ILE A 945 34.21 36.16 -28.52
N SER A 946 33.80 35.08 -29.18
CA SER A 946 33.33 33.87 -28.51
C SER A 946 34.50 33.11 -27.88
N VAL A 947 34.29 32.61 -26.65
CA VAL A 947 35.22 31.78 -25.90
C VAL A 947 34.62 30.39 -25.79
N ALA A 948 35.37 29.37 -26.22
CA ALA A 948 34.92 27.98 -26.10
C ALA A 948 35.20 27.44 -24.69
N HIS A 949 34.40 26.48 -24.22
CA HIS A 949 34.58 25.76 -22.96
C HIS A 949 34.51 24.24 -23.13
N ASP A 950 34.85 23.50 -22.08
CA ASP A 950 34.85 22.02 -22.05
C ASP A 950 33.74 21.39 -21.20
N LEU A 951 32.77 22.17 -20.73
CA LEU A 951 31.57 21.68 -20.03
C LEU A 951 30.54 21.02 -20.98
N SER A 952 30.98 19.97 -21.69
CA SER A 952 30.14 19.09 -22.51
C SER A 952 30.64 17.65 -22.34
N SER A 953 29.76 16.78 -21.86
CA SER A 953 30.02 15.42 -21.38
C SER A 953 31.27 15.34 -20.50
N LYS A 954 31.42 16.29 -19.56
CA LYS A 954 32.60 16.34 -18.72
C LYS A 954 32.49 15.35 -17.55
N PRO A 955 33.42 14.40 -17.41
CA PRO A 955 33.41 13.47 -16.29
C PRO A 955 33.53 14.20 -14.94
N VAL A 956 32.61 13.91 -14.04
CA VAL A 956 32.63 14.32 -12.63
C VAL A 956 32.35 13.08 -11.78
N GLN A 957 33.01 12.95 -10.64
CA GLN A 957 32.76 11.87 -9.69
C GLN A 957 32.42 12.47 -8.34
N VAL A 958 31.35 11.99 -7.73
CA VAL A 958 30.87 12.45 -6.43
C VAL A 958 30.66 11.23 -5.53
N THR A 959 31.35 11.20 -4.40
CA THR A 959 31.11 10.21 -3.34
C THR A 959 30.11 10.81 -2.37
N ILE A 960 28.97 10.15 -2.16
CA ILE A 960 27.89 10.65 -1.32
C ILE A 960 27.59 9.70 -0.16
N LYS A 961 27.22 10.28 0.99
CA LYS A 961 26.80 9.55 2.20
C LYS A 961 25.70 10.34 2.90
N GLY A 962 24.66 9.68 3.39
CA GLY A 962 23.70 10.29 4.30
C GLY A 962 22.72 9.28 4.92
N PRO A 963 21.94 9.72 5.92
CA PRO A 963 20.98 8.87 6.59
C PRO A 963 19.80 8.53 5.69
N VAL A 964 19.20 7.35 5.93
CA VAL A 964 17.88 6.95 5.43
C VAL A 964 16.89 7.06 6.59
N GLU A 965 15.88 7.90 6.42
CA GLU A 965 14.87 8.23 7.42
C GLU A 965 13.47 7.93 6.89
N PHE A 966 12.54 7.65 7.79
CA PHE A 966 11.12 7.52 7.49
C PHE A 966 10.39 8.67 8.18
N LEU A 967 9.78 9.54 7.39
CA LEU A 967 8.98 10.65 7.90
C LEU A 967 7.67 10.13 8.50
N GLU A 968 7.11 10.86 9.45
CA GLU A 968 5.85 10.54 10.13
C GLU A 968 4.66 10.41 9.15
N ASP A 969 4.71 11.12 8.03
CA ASP A 969 3.73 11.03 6.93
C ASP A 969 3.92 9.79 6.04
N GLY A 970 4.89 8.94 6.40
CA GLY A 970 5.27 7.76 5.66
C GLY A 970 5.89 8.14 4.34
N ARG A 971 6.97 8.90 4.34
CA ARG A 971 7.86 9.03 3.17
C ARG A 971 9.25 8.59 3.55
N ILE A 972 9.94 7.95 2.61
CA ILE A 972 11.38 7.70 2.75
C ILE A 972 12.11 8.99 2.40
N LEU A 973 12.97 9.46 3.29
CA LEU A 973 13.86 10.59 3.07
C LEU A 973 15.31 10.10 3.13
N ILE A 974 16.11 10.42 2.12
CA ILE A 974 17.55 10.21 2.13
C ILE A 974 18.21 11.57 1.94
N THR A 975 19.08 11.97 2.88
CA THR A 975 19.74 13.29 2.86
C THR A 975 21.26 13.19 2.62
N PRO A 976 21.71 12.66 1.47
CA PRO A 976 23.13 12.47 1.25
C PRO A 976 23.88 13.78 0.98
N GLU A 977 25.10 13.86 1.50
CA GLU A 977 26.05 14.93 1.21
C GLU A 977 27.36 14.40 0.59
N SER A 978 28.06 15.26 -0.15
CA SER A 978 29.37 14.93 -0.72
C SER A 978 30.41 14.69 0.39
N LEU A 979 30.98 13.49 0.43
CA LEU A 979 31.98 13.12 1.43
C LEU A 979 33.35 13.78 1.16
N SER A 980 33.70 13.97 -0.10
CA SER A 980 34.99 14.53 -0.54
C SER A 980 34.79 15.78 -1.42
N PRO A 981 35.79 16.68 -1.50
CA PRO A 981 35.72 17.81 -2.41
C PRO A 981 35.66 17.37 -3.88
N VAL A 982 34.79 17.99 -4.66
CA VAL A 982 34.66 17.77 -6.10
C VAL A 982 35.38 18.89 -6.84
N ASP A 983 36.52 18.57 -7.45
CA ASP A 983 37.30 19.52 -8.24
C ASP A 983 36.77 19.61 -9.68
N LEU A 984 36.43 20.82 -10.12
CA LEU A 984 35.92 21.12 -11.46
C LEU A 984 36.83 22.14 -12.16
N ILE A 985 37.67 21.67 -13.09
CA ILE A 985 38.60 22.52 -13.84
C ILE A 985 37.96 22.94 -15.16
N VAL A 986 37.23 24.05 -15.23
CA VAL A 986 36.64 24.56 -16.48
C VAL A 986 37.74 25.07 -17.41
N ASN A 987 37.98 24.36 -18.52
CA ASN A 987 38.96 24.80 -19.51
C ASN A 987 38.26 25.71 -20.52
N VAL A 988 38.87 26.86 -20.80
CA VAL A 988 38.38 27.85 -21.75
C VAL A 988 39.43 28.14 -22.83
N SER A 989 38.99 28.50 -24.03
CA SER A 989 39.88 28.85 -25.13
C SER A 989 39.37 30.07 -25.89
N ALA A 990 40.22 31.09 -26.01
CA ALA A 990 39.94 32.30 -26.78
C ALA A 990 41.12 32.61 -27.70
N LEU A 991 40.87 32.88 -28.99
CA LEU A 991 41.92 33.16 -29.98
C LEU A 991 43.04 32.09 -30.04
N ASN A 992 42.68 30.81 -29.81
CA ASN A 992 43.60 29.67 -29.67
C ASN A 992 44.57 29.76 -28.48
N LEU A 993 44.25 30.58 -27.47
CA LEU A 993 45.00 30.64 -26.22
C LEU A 993 44.22 29.92 -25.11
N PRO A 994 44.83 28.97 -24.39
CA PRO A 994 44.15 28.22 -23.33
C PRO A 994 44.08 29.04 -22.04
N GLY A 995 43.00 28.85 -21.30
CA GLY A 995 42.80 29.33 -19.95
C GLY A 995 42.01 28.32 -19.14
N SER A 996 41.95 28.52 -17.82
CA SER A 996 41.14 27.67 -16.95
C SER A 996 40.62 28.43 -15.73
N ILE A 997 39.46 27.99 -15.25
CA ILE A 997 38.88 28.38 -13.96
C ILE A 997 38.81 27.11 -13.12
N LEU A 998 39.43 27.13 -11.94
CA LEU A 998 39.39 26.02 -11.01
C LEU A 998 38.26 26.30 -10.03
N LEU A 999 37.19 25.52 -10.16
CA LEU A 999 36.05 25.49 -9.26
C LEU A 999 36.19 24.27 -8.36
N GLN A 1000 35.67 24.36 -7.14
CA GLN A 1000 35.59 23.25 -6.22
C GLN A 1000 34.24 23.30 -5.50
N ILE A 1001 33.59 22.15 -5.36
CA ILE A 1001 32.52 21.96 -4.39
C ILE A 1001 33.18 21.32 -3.15
N PRO A 1002 33.26 22.02 -2.01
CA PRO A 1002 33.87 21.45 -0.80
C PRO A 1002 33.15 20.19 -0.30
N SER A 1003 33.81 19.41 0.55
CA SER A 1003 33.16 18.34 1.32
C SER A 1003 31.98 18.90 2.13
N GLY A 1004 30.87 18.19 2.15
CA GLY A 1004 29.57 18.59 2.74
C GLY A 1004 28.82 19.71 2.00
N ALA A 1005 29.33 20.20 0.87
CA ALA A 1005 28.73 21.35 0.17
C ALA A 1005 27.79 20.96 -0.97
N MET A 1006 27.82 19.73 -1.47
CA MET A 1006 26.75 19.16 -2.29
C MET A 1006 25.81 18.39 -1.39
N LYS A 1007 24.55 18.84 -1.31
CA LYS A 1007 23.48 18.27 -0.51
C LYS A 1007 22.31 17.94 -1.40
N MET A 1008 21.69 16.79 -1.14
CA MET A 1008 20.48 16.37 -1.82
C MET A 1008 19.49 15.90 -0.75
N SER A 1009 18.22 16.26 -0.93
CA SER A 1009 17.08 15.77 -0.17
C SER A 1009 16.26 14.91 -1.11
N LEU A 1010 16.52 13.61 -1.07
CA LEU A 1010 15.90 12.60 -1.92
C LEU A 1010 14.69 12.03 -1.20
N ILE A 1011 13.50 12.42 -1.63
CA ILE A 1011 12.24 12.00 -1.01
C ILE A 1011 11.49 11.03 -1.92
N GLY A 1012 10.96 9.96 -1.32
CA GLY A 1012 10.02 9.06 -1.97
C GLY A 1012 8.63 9.70 -2.10
N ASN A 1013 7.76 9.07 -2.90
CA ASN A 1013 6.34 9.41 -2.84
C ASN A 1013 5.78 9.05 -1.45
N PRO A 1014 4.70 9.72 -0.99
CA PRO A 1014 3.91 9.24 0.13
C PRO A 1014 3.62 7.75 0.00
N LEU A 1015 3.88 7.01 1.07
CA LEU A 1015 3.66 5.57 1.15
C LEU A 1015 2.16 5.26 1.29
N LYS A 1016 1.33 6.25 1.66
CA LYS A 1016 -0.15 6.12 1.75
C LYS A 1016 -0.83 7.24 0.95
N GLY A 1017 -2.03 6.98 0.43
CA GLY A 1017 -2.86 8.02 -0.22
C GLY A 1017 -2.57 8.35 -1.70
N ARG A 1018 -1.80 7.54 -2.43
CA ARG A 1018 -1.57 7.73 -3.89
C ARG A 1018 -1.85 6.46 -4.70
N GLN A 1019 -2.96 5.78 -4.41
CA GLN A 1019 -3.51 4.75 -5.31
C GLN A 1019 -4.06 5.40 -6.57
#